data_AF-A0A936EZ36-F1
#
_entry.id   AF-A0A936EZ36-F1
#
_cell.length_a   1.000
_cell.length_b   1.000
_cell.length_c   1.000
_cell.angle_alpha   90.00
_cell.angle_beta   90.00
_cell.angle_gamma   90.00
#
_symmetry.space_group_name_H-M   'P 1'
#
loop_
_entity.id
_entity.type
_entity.pdbx_description
1 polymer ?
#
loop_
_entity_poly.entity_id
_entity_poly.type
_entity_poly.pdbx_seq_one_letter_code
_entity_poly.pdbx_strand_id
1 'polypeptide(L)'
;MFAIYFDGLAHHGDAAAALRRLISYLDADLEAATRVSLWHALWCCARRLPAGERDAVYACLDGRHAQALSPLMLDWHDPVLIEHLATCTQPRSRQAEFVPALLARHGADPLADPQAQRPHLLLLAVQAACWAAWPRLDADRIGMLQAAALNATERDPTLLPQGLALLFELALHAADEDTATAVLAELLWHDHADALRRERVRDWLDGTAFVGDGTDDAETRPLRLAAAWEWRWLQPVDWRQPDRLAALHQALQRPGPRRRLEKLASAWPCLPAQPAVQRPSQPAAAARPRQQEALQRLQALDSAYAAIDLGCDVATSVQPLLEPDTLAPAAIACIHRATAHALGAQGDREGQILALLQARRQQATPALRAELAAALMALHPTPTPTPAFGADWCEELPYWAGLLKQGLQVPDSARRLAAFALATLWTDGLLEPQPPRRCQRLDDAHALWCWLAEQPAYAALAQAALRQAAFTVMRPALRQLAGVEHLWFEAPGAHGVTVVFSCIATHHSYAEVTALRGRLPGQHLLFVRCPEKNWYSDETYDAVHRLLREAVLSRFAKSDVSCWYGSMGGHGALKFALEFGLRAIVFNPQTDLDLWAAFRPRERSLLWGAEHHARLADWPQPAWDAMPLYYACGSNSADREALSFVIERWRGCRHASLIVEKFDDPNHAGLMNRIAAGPVAAVLARIQQRLRQLEGPSPLTDMLPVDNADQAGFWDRLDAAKAIKVELQLRDGRLWWQPSIACGTEPR
;
A
#
# COMPACT_ATOMS: atom_id res chain seq x y z
N MET A 1 0.38 -24.24 6.06
CA MET A 1 -1.10 -24.27 5.89
C MET A 1 -1.50 -24.12 4.42
N PHE A 2 -1.13 -23.03 3.72
CA PHE A 2 -1.48 -22.85 2.30
C PHE A 2 -0.94 -23.93 1.35
N ALA A 3 0.28 -24.45 1.57
CA ALA A 3 0.80 -25.55 0.76
C ALA A 3 -0.11 -26.80 0.80
N ILE A 4 -0.63 -27.15 1.99
CA ILE A 4 -1.58 -28.27 2.17
C ILE A 4 -2.92 -27.95 1.51
N TYR A 5 -3.39 -26.70 1.64
CA TYR A 5 -4.63 -26.25 1.00
C TYR A 5 -4.54 -26.33 -0.53
N PHE A 6 -3.43 -25.88 -1.13
CA PHE A 6 -3.21 -25.95 -2.57
C PHE A 6 -3.08 -27.38 -3.06
N ASP A 7 -2.42 -28.25 -2.30
CA ASP A 7 -2.37 -29.68 -2.59
C ASP A 7 -3.78 -30.32 -2.55
N GLY A 8 -4.61 -29.95 -1.57
CA GLY A 8 -6.02 -30.36 -1.52
C GLY A 8 -6.82 -29.92 -2.75
N LEU A 9 -6.62 -28.67 -3.21
CA LEU A 9 -7.24 -28.18 -4.45
C LEU A 9 -6.72 -28.91 -5.69
N ALA A 10 -5.43 -29.22 -5.76
CA ALA A 10 -4.83 -29.96 -6.88
C ALA A 10 -5.48 -31.34 -7.08
N HIS A 11 -6.00 -31.95 -6.01
CA HIS A 11 -6.67 -33.26 -6.01
C HIS A 11 -8.19 -33.19 -5.85
N HIS A 12 -8.79 -31.99 -5.86
CA HIS A 12 -10.23 -31.80 -5.70
C HIS A 12 -11.02 -32.44 -6.84
N GLY A 13 -12.22 -32.98 -6.55
CA GLY A 13 -13.04 -33.72 -7.52
C GLY A 13 -13.48 -32.89 -8.73
N ASP A 14 -13.83 -31.62 -8.50
CA ASP A 14 -14.05 -30.64 -9.55
C ASP A 14 -12.75 -29.89 -9.84
N ALA A 15 -12.07 -30.29 -10.93
CA ALA A 15 -10.80 -29.70 -11.35
C ALA A 15 -10.98 -28.28 -11.95
N ALA A 16 -12.11 -27.97 -12.57
CA ALA A 16 -12.33 -26.66 -13.18
C ALA A 16 -12.52 -25.59 -12.10
N ALA A 17 -13.35 -25.88 -11.10
CA ALA A 17 -13.54 -25.01 -9.95
C ALA A 17 -12.23 -24.85 -9.14
N ALA A 18 -11.50 -25.95 -8.92
CA ALA A 18 -10.23 -25.91 -8.21
C ALA A 18 -9.16 -25.10 -8.95
N LEU A 19 -9.05 -25.26 -10.27
CA LEU A 19 -8.11 -24.49 -11.09
C LEU A 19 -8.45 -22.99 -11.04
N ARG A 20 -9.73 -22.62 -11.21
CA ARG A 20 -10.17 -21.22 -11.06
C ARG A 20 -9.78 -20.66 -9.69
N ARG A 21 -10.02 -21.44 -8.64
CA ARG A 21 -9.67 -21.04 -7.27
C ARG A 21 -8.17 -20.83 -7.11
N LEU A 22 -7.34 -21.73 -7.62
CA LEU A 22 -5.87 -21.59 -7.57
C LEU A 22 -5.38 -20.34 -8.33
N ILE A 23 -5.97 -20.02 -9.49
CA ILE A 23 -5.59 -18.83 -10.28
C ILE A 23 -5.77 -17.54 -9.48
N SER A 24 -6.79 -17.45 -8.61
CA SER A 24 -7.01 -16.28 -7.76
C SER A 24 -5.86 -15.98 -6.78
N TYR A 25 -5.00 -16.97 -6.51
CA TYR A 25 -3.84 -16.82 -5.61
C TYR A 25 -2.54 -16.40 -6.31
N LEU A 26 -2.51 -16.28 -7.65
CA LEU A 26 -1.27 -15.93 -8.37
C LEU A 26 -0.69 -14.59 -7.91
N ASP A 27 -1.54 -13.61 -7.62
CA ASP A 27 -1.15 -12.27 -7.17
C ASP A 27 -1.02 -12.15 -5.64
N ALA A 28 -1.35 -13.21 -4.90
CA ALA A 28 -1.36 -13.22 -3.44
C ALA A 28 0.05 -13.03 -2.87
N ASP A 29 0.13 -12.57 -1.62
CA ASP A 29 1.38 -12.31 -0.92
C ASP A 29 1.84 -13.59 -0.18
N LEU A 30 2.35 -14.51 -0.99
CA LEU A 30 2.81 -15.83 -0.56
C LEU A 30 4.32 -15.85 -0.41
N GLU A 31 4.78 -16.50 0.66
CA GLU A 31 6.18 -16.91 0.84
C GLU A 31 6.65 -17.75 -0.36
N ALA A 32 7.94 -17.65 -0.69
CA ALA A 32 8.53 -18.28 -1.87
C ALA A 32 8.21 -19.78 -2.01
N ALA A 33 8.41 -20.57 -0.95
CA ALA A 33 8.11 -22.00 -0.96
C ALA A 33 6.61 -22.29 -1.18
N THR A 34 5.74 -21.48 -0.57
CA THR A 34 4.29 -21.60 -0.75
C THR A 34 3.87 -21.23 -2.18
N ARG A 35 4.53 -20.26 -2.82
CA ARG A 35 4.31 -19.91 -4.23
C ARG A 35 4.74 -21.04 -5.17
N VAL A 36 5.84 -21.74 -4.87
CA VAL A 36 6.23 -22.94 -5.63
C VAL A 36 5.16 -24.03 -5.50
N SER A 37 4.60 -24.24 -4.30
CA SER A 37 3.47 -25.18 -4.12
C SER A 37 2.22 -24.76 -4.91
N LEU A 38 1.92 -23.46 -5.00
CA LEU A 38 0.82 -22.95 -5.83
C LEU A 38 1.03 -23.29 -7.31
N TRP A 39 2.22 -23.02 -7.86
CA TRP A 39 2.53 -23.33 -9.26
C TRP A 39 2.47 -24.82 -9.55
N HIS A 40 2.94 -25.66 -8.62
CA HIS A 40 2.82 -27.11 -8.74
C HIS A 40 1.35 -27.57 -8.71
N ALA A 41 0.52 -27.00 -7.83
CA ALA A 41 -0.90 -27.30 -7.79
C ALA A 41 -1.64 -26.86 -9.07
N LEU A 42 -1.33 -25.68 -9.61
CA LEU A 42 -1.83 -25.20 -10.90
C LEU A 42 -1.45 -26.17 -12.03
N TRP A 43 -0.19 -26.60 -12.07
CA TRP A 43 0.31 -27.58 -13.04
C TRP A 43 -0.45 -28.91 -12.96
N CYS A 44 -0.59 -29.49 -11.76
CA CYS A 44 -1.37 -30.72 -11.55
C CYS A 44 -2.82 -30.58 -12.02
N CYS A 45 -3.48 -29.47 -11.65
CA CYS A 45 -4.89 -29.26 -11.92
C CYS A 45 -5.17 -29.03 -13.41
N ALA A 46 -4.34 -28.22 -14.08
CA ALA A 46 -4.47 -27.92 -15.51
C ALA A 46 -4.39 -29.17 -16.40
N ARG A 47 -3.55 -30.15 -16.02
CA ARG A 47 -3.37 -31.40 -16.79
C ARG A 47 -4.51 -32.40 -16.63
N ARG A 48 -5.40 -32.19 -15.66
CA ARG A 48 -6.61 -33.02 -15.44
C ARG A 48 -7.78 -32.58 -16.32
N LEU A 49 -7.71 -31.41 -16.93
CA LEU A 49 -8.79 -30.83 -17.72
C LEU A 49 -8.57 -31.01 -19.23
N PRO A 50 -9.64 -31.25 -20.02
CA PRO A 50 -9.61 -31.11 -21.47
C PRO A 50 -9.22 -29.68 -21.89
N ALA A 51 -8.65 -29.54 -23.09
CA ALA A 51 -8.14 -28.25 -23.57
C ALA A 51 -9.20 -27.13 -23.54
N GLY A 52 -10.40 -27.38 -24.07
CA GLY A 52 -11.46 -26.37 -24.11
C GLY A 52 -11.93 -25.89 -22.71
N GLU A 53 -12.05 -26.81 -21.75
CA GLU A 53 -12.41 -26.46 -20.37
C GLU A 53 -11.28 -25.70 -19.66
N ARG A 54 -10.04 -26.14 -19.84
CA ARG A 54 -8.87 -25.46 -19.30
C ARG A 54 -8.74 -24.04 -19.84
N ASP A 55 -8.90 -23.86 -21.15
CA ASP A 55 -8.78 -22.55 -21.79
C ASP A 55 -9.92 -21.62 -21.34
N ALA A 56 -11.13 -22.15 -21.12
CA ALA A 56 -12.24 -21.40 -20.51
C ALA A 56 -11.91 -20.97 -19.06
N VAL A 57 -11.28 -21.83 -18.25
CA VAL A 57 -10.86 -21.47 -16.89
C VAL A 57 -9.69 -20.48 -16.90
N TYR A 58 -8.75 -20.60 -17.84
CA TYR A 58 -7.65 -19.64 -18.01
C TYR A 58 -8.15 -18.24 -18.42
N ALA A 59 -9.31 -18.17 -19.06
CA ALA A 59 -9.99 -16.91 -19.38
C ALA A 59 -10.70 -16.27 -18.16
N CYS A 60 -10.72 -16.91 -16.99
CA CYS A 60 -11.25 -16.30 -15.76
C CYS A 60 -10.43 -15.07 -15.35
N LEU A 61 -10.99 -14.25 -14.45
CA LEU A 61 -10.37 -12.98 -14.02
C LEU A 61 -9.90 -12.15 -15.22
N ASP A 62 -10.78 -11.92 -16.20
CA ASP A 62 -10.51 -11.21 -17.47
C ASP A 62 -9.36 -11.76 -18.34
N GLY A 63 -8.91 -13.00 -18.09
CA GLY A 63 -7.89 -13.68 -18.89
C GLY A 63 -6.46 -13.18 -18.68
N ARG A 64 -6.23 -12.27 -17.74
CA ARG A 64 -4.91 -11.68 -17.44
C ARG A 64 -3.79 -12.68 -17.19
N HIS A 65 -4.12 -13.86 -16.67
CA HIS A 65 -3.16 -14.88 -16.27
C HIS A 65 -2.98 -15.96 -17.33
N ALA A 66 -3.79 -15.95 -18.41
CA ALA A 66 -3.78 -17.00 -19.43
C ALA A 66 -2.38 -17.20 -20.05
N GLN A 67 -1.66 -16.12 -20.33
CA GLN A 67 -0.30 -16.19 -20.87
C GLN A 67 0.66 -16.88 -19.88
N ALA A 68 0.59 -16.51 -18.59
CA ALA A 68 1.42 -17.10 -17.54
C ALA A 68 1.12 -18.58 -17.31
N LEU A 69 -0.13 -19.00 -17.52
CA LEU A 69 -0.59 -20.38 -17.34
C LEU A 69 -0.36 -21.28 -18.56
N SER A 70 -0.13 -20.70 -19.75
CA SER A 70 -0.03 -21.47 -20.99
C SER A 70 1.07 -22.55 -20.99
N PRO A 71 2.26 -22.34 -20.37
CA PRO A 71 3.32 -23.36 -20.38
C PRO A 71 3.12 -24.49 -19.38
N LEU A 72 2.05 -24.49 -18.58
CA LEU A 72 1.77 -25.56 -17.59
C LEU A 72 1.51 -26.94 -18.22
N MET A 73 1.44 -27.04 -19.54
CA MET A 73 1.37 -28.31 -20.27
C MET A 73 2.74 -28.99 -20.44
N LEU A 74 3.84 -28.26 -20.23
CA LEU A 74 5.19 -28.83 -20.19
C LEU A 74 5.38 -29.75 -18.98
N ASP A 75 6.44 -30.56 -19.00
CA ASP A 75 6.82 -31.37 -17.85
C ASP A 75 7.25 -30.46 -16.68
N TRP A 76 6.98 -30.86 -15.43
CA TRP A 76 7.36 -30.05 -14.27
C TRP A 76 8.88 -29.81 -14.21
N HIS A 77 9.69 -30.76 -14.68
CA HIS A 77 11.15 -30.65 -14.74
C HIS A 77 11.68 -30.06 -16.06
N ASP A 78 10.80 -29.57 -16.95
CA ASP A 78 11.22 -28.93 -18.19
C ASP A 78 11.95 -27.60 -17.90
N PRO A 79 13.21 -27.41 -18.37
CA PRO A 79 13.95 -26.16 -18.18
C PRO A 79 13.23 -24.91 -18.70
N VAL A 80 12.41 -25.04 -19.75
CA VAL A 80 11.61 -23.94 -20.32
C VAL A 80 10.51 -23.54 -19.35
N LEU A 81 9.86 -24.50 -18.69
CA LEU A 81 8.85 -24.20 -17.68
C LEU A 81 9.49 -23.51 -16.47
N ILE A 82 10.60 -24.03 -15.97
CA ILE A 82 11.31 -23.46 -14.80
C ILE A 82 11.70 -21.99 -15.07
N GLU A 83 12.30 -21.72 -16.24
CA GLU A 83 12.66 -20.37 -16.67
C GLU A 83 11.42 -19.46 -16.81
N HIS A 84 10.32 -19.97 -17.37
CA HIS A 84 9.06 -19.22 -17.51
C HIS A 84 8.47 -18.84 -16.14
N LEU A 85 8.37 -19.80 -15.20
CA LEU A 85 7.85 -19.55 -13.86
C LEU A 85 8.69 -18.50 -13.11
N ALA A 86 10.01 -18.61 -13.24
CA ALA A 86 10.94 -17.63 -12.70
C ALA A 86 10.69 -16.23 -13.29
N THR A 87 10.41 -16.14 -14.58
CA THR A 87 10.23 -14.87 -15.31
C THR A 87 8.88 -14.21 -15.04
N CYS A 88 7.79 -14.98 -14.99
CA CYS A 88 6.43 -14.45 -14.85
C CYS A 88 6.09 -14.04 -13.40
N THR A 89 6.95 -14.35 -12.43
CA THR A 89 6.75 -13.94 -11.03
C THR A 89 7.12 -12.47 -10.86
N GLN A 90 6.14 -11.64 -10.52
CA GLN A 90 6.29 -10.19 -10.31
C GLN A 90 5.70 -9.76 -8.96
N PRO A 91 6.12 -8.61 -8.40
CA PRO A 91 7.24 -7.75 -8.83
C PRO A 91 8.62 -8.41 -8.61
N ARG A 92 9.70 -7.79 -9.13
CA ARG A 92 11.10 -8.27 -9.01
C ARG A 92 11.52 -8.63 -7.58
N SER A 93 10.98 -7.97 -6.54
CA SER A 93 11.25 -8.35 -5.15
C SER A 93 10.74 -9.74 -4.79
N ARG A 94 9.53 -10.10 -5.23
CA ARG A 94 9.00 -11.47 -5.05
C ARG A 94 9.75 -12.48 -5.90
N GLN A 95 10.17 -12.07 -7.10
CA GLN A 95 10.99 -12.90 -7.99
C GLN A 95 12.30 -13.31 -7.31
N ALA A 96 12.98 -12.36 -6.64
CA ALA A 96 14.24 -12.60 -5.95
C ALA A 96 14.15 -13.67 -4.85
N GLU A 97 13.03 -13.73 -4.12
CA GLU A 97 12.82 -14.78 -3.11
C GLU A 97 12.33 -16.09 -3.75
N PHE A 98 11.52 -15.99 -4.81
CA PHE A 98 10.91 -17.13 -5.48
C PHE A 98 11.92 -17.98 -6.26
N VAL A 99 12.84 -17.36 -7.01
CA VAL A 99 13.81 -18.06 -7.86
C VAL A 99 14.67 -19.06 -7.06
N PRO A 100 15.29 -18.70 -5.92
CA PRO A 100 16.02 -19.66 -5.09
C PRO A 100 15.14 -20.83 -4.60
N ALA A 101 13.91 -20.56 -4.17
CA ALA A 101 12.99 -21.60 -3.70
C ALA A 101 12.56 -22.55 -4.83
N LEU A 102 12.34 -22.02 -6.03
CA LEU A 102 12.03 -22.81 -7.22
C LEU A 102 13.22 -23.72 -7.58
N LEU A 103 14.42 -23.16 -7.69
CA LEU A 103 15.64 -23.90 -8.01
C LEU A 103 15.92 -25.01 -6.99
N ALA A 104 15.78 -24.71 -5.69
CA ALA A 104 15.91 -25.70 -4.63
C ALA A 104 14.87 -26.84 -4.76
N ARG A 105 13.63 -26.54 -5.16
CA ARG A 105 12.59 -27.55 -5.41
C ARG A 105 12.96 -28.49 -6.56
N HIS A 106 13.71 -28.02 -7.55
CA HIS A 106 14.19 -28.82 -8.68
C HIS A 106 15.58 -29.43 -8.44
N GLY A 107 16.20 -29.22 -7.26
CA GLY A 107 17.56 -29.69 -6.97
C GLY A 107 18.63 -29.03 -7.86
N ALA A 108 18.34 -27.83 -8.39
CA ALA A 108 19.24 -27.10 -9.26
C ALA A 108 20.01 -26.02 -8.46
N ASP A 109 21.32 -25.93 -8.69
CA ASP A 109 22.14 -24.81 -8.26
C ASP A 109 22.83 -24.19 -9.48
N PRO A 110 22.22 -23.16 -10.09
CA PRO A 110 22.78 -22.57 -11.29
C PRO A 110 24.15 -21.92 -11.10
N LEU A 111 24.49 -21.53 -9.87
CA LEU A 111 25.74 -20.84 -9.57
C LEU A 111 26.90 -21.84 -9.34
N ALA A 112 26.59 -23.08 -8.96
CA ALA A 112 27.58 -24.15 -8.82
C ALA A 112 28.05 -24.72 -10.17
N ASP A 113 27.18 -24.73 -11.19
CA ASP A 113 27.54 -25.13 -12.56
C ASP A 113 26.93 -24.17 -13.61
N PRO A 114 27.51 -22.97 -13.78
CA PRO A 114 26.97 -21.96 -14.71
C PRO A 114 26.88 -22.43 -16.16
N GLN A 115 27.76 -23.34 -16.59
CA GLN A 115 27.84 -23.79 -17.99
C GLN A 115 26.69 -24.73 -18.36
N ALA A 116 26.22 -25.56 -17.42
CA ALA A 116 25.11 -26.48 -17.65
C ALA A 116 23.74 -25.80 -17.70
N GLN A 117 23.63 -24.52 -17.34
CA GLN A 117 22.35 -23.82 -17.21
C GLN A 117 22.01 -22.96 -18.41
N ARG A 118 20.72 -22.65 -18.57
CA ARG A 118 20.25 -21.65 -19.54
C ARG A 118 20.71 -20.25 -19.12
N PRO A 119 21.24 -19.42 -20.04
CA PRO A 119 21.76 -18.09 -19.70
C PRO A 119 20.77 -17.20 -18.94
N HIS A 120 19.50 -17.21 -19.32
CA HIS A 120 18.48 -16.40 -18.65
C HIS A 120 18.20 -16.85 -17.21
N LEU A 121 18.09 -18.17 -16.97
CA LEU A 121 17.92 -18.73 -15.63
C LEU A 121 19.13 -18.44 -14.72
N LEU A 122 20.35 -18.52 -15.27
CA LEU A 122 21.58 -18.14 -14.56
C LEU A 122 21.53 -16.67 -14.13
N LEU A 123 21.12 -15.77 -15.03
CA LEU A 123 21.02 -14.34 -14.74
C LEU A 123 19.96 -14.03 -13.67
N LEU A 124 18.81 -14.72 -13.71
CA LEU A 124 17.78 -14.62 -12.67
C LEU A 124 18.29 -15.10 -11.30
N ALA A 125 19.12 -16.15 -11.27
CA ALA A 125 19.75 -16.62 -10.04
C ALA A 125 20.76 -15.60 -9.49
N VAL A 126 21.57 -14.97 -10.36
CA VAL A 126 22.47 -13.87 -9.97
C VAL A 126 21.68 -12.67 -9.43
N GLN A 127 20.61 -12.27 -10.11
CA GLN A 127 19.73 -11.19 -9.68
C GLN A 127 19.12 -11.46 -8.30
N ALA A 128 18.60 -12.67 -8.07
CA ALA A 128 18.05 -13.08 -6.79
C ALA A 128 19.10 -12.98 -5.67
N ALA A 129 20.33 -13.45 -5.92
CA ALA A 129 21.43 -13.37 -4.96
C ALA A 129 21.84 -11.92 -4.64
N CYS A 130 21.82 -11.02 -5.64
CA CYS A 130 22.12 -9.60 -5.45
C CYS A 130 21.03 -8.87 -4.65
N TRP A 131 19.77 -9.27 -4.84
CA TRP A 131 18.60 -8.63 -4.22
C TRP A 131 18.44 -8.99 -2.74
N ALA A 132 18.74 -10.23 -2.35
CA ALA A 132 18.60 -10.73 -0.98
C ALA A 132 19.71 -10.23 -0.02
N ALA A 133 20.76 -9.61 -0.55
CA ALA A 133 21.96 -9.27 0.21
C ALA A 133 21.81 -7.94 0.97
N TRP A 134 21.36 -8.02 2.22
CA TRP A 134 21.73 -7.07 3.26
C TRP A 134 22.09 -7.87 4.52
N PRO A 135 23.31 -7.76 5.08
CA PRO A 135 24.41 -6.83 4.75
C PRO A 135 25.07 -7.10 3.39
N ARG A 136 26.03 -6.26 3.00
CA ARG A 136 26.75 -6.35 1.71
C ARG A 136 27.35 -7.74 1.50
N LEU A 137 27.44 -8.10 0.23
CA LEU A 137 28.12 -9.31 -0.21
C LEU A 137 29.62 -9.23 0.08
N ASP A 138 30.23 -10.35 0.46
CA ASP A 138 31.68 -10.47 0.55
C ASP A 138 32.33 -10.50 -0.86
N ALA A 139 33.65 -10.28 -0.90
CA ALA A 139 34.40 -10.17 -2.15
C ALA A 139 34.36 -11.46 -2.99
N ASP A 140 34.41 -12.64 -2.35
CA ASP A 140 34.38 -13.92 -3.04
C ASP A 140 33.03 -14.14 -3.72
N ARG A 141 31.95 -13.81 -3.01
CA ARG A 141 30.59 -13.91 -3.52
C ARG A 141 30.36 -12.91 -4.65
N ILE A 142 30.88 -11.69 -4.55
CA ILE A 142 30.83 -10.70 -5.63
C ILE A 142 31.53 -11.25 -6.88
N GLY A 143 32.77 -11.73 -6.75
CA GLY A 143 33.53 -12.26 -7.88
C GLY A 143 32.83 -13.43 -8.58
N MET A 144 32.25 -14.35 -7.80
CA MET A 144 31.47 -15.48 -8.33
C MET A 144 30.23 -15.02 -9.11
N LEU A 145 29.48 -14.05 -8.58
CA LEU A 145 28.29 -13.50 -9.24
C LEU A 145 28.62 -12.69 -10.49
N GLN A 146 29.74 -11.94 -10.48
CA GLN A 146 30.24 -11.22 -11.66
C GLN A 146 30.59 -12.19 -12.79
N ALA A 147 31.33 -13.26 -12.49
CA ALA A 147 31.69 -14.28 -13.48
C ALA A 147 30.44 -14.97 -14.08
N ALA A 148 29.44 -15.27 -13.26
CA ALA A 148 28.18 -15.86 -13.71
C ALA A 148 27.38 -14.91 -14.61
N ALA A 149 27.29 -13.63 -14.26
CA ALA A 149 26.60 -12.63 -15.08
C ALA A 149 27.29 -12.46 -16.45
N LEU A 150 28.61 -12.34 -16.46
CA LEU A 150 29.39 -12.24 -17.70
C LEU A 150 29.22 -13.49 -18.57
N ASN A 151 29.33 -14.69 -17.99
CA ASN A 151 29.14 -15.94 -18.72
C ASN A 151 27.75 -16.04 -19.36
N ALA A 152 26.69 -15.63 -18.65
CA ALA A 152 25.34 -15.59 -19.21
C ALA A 152 25.27 -14.64 -20.43
N THR A 153 25.85 -13.45 -20.32
CA THR A 153 25.80 -12.43 -21.39
C THR A 153 26.69 -12.76 -22.59
N GLU A 154 27.80 -13.49 -22.39
CA GLU A 154 28.65 -13.98 -23.48
C GLU A 154 27.94 -15.08 -24.28
N ARG A 155 27.18 -15.94 -23.60
CA ARG A 155 26.42 -17.04 -24.22
C ARG A 155 25.13 -16.56 -24.88
N ASP A 156 24.54 -15.49 -24.37
CA ASP A 156 23.37 -14.82 -24.94
C ASP A 156 23.52 -13.28 -24.86
N PRO A 157 24.02 -12.64 -25.94
CA PRO A 157 24.21 -11.20 -25.98
C PRO A 157 22.92 -10.37 -25.82
N THR A 158 21.74 -10.96 -26.00
CA THR A 158 20.46 -10.25 -25.78
C THR A 158 20.24 -9.90 -24.30
N LEU A 159 20.96 -10.56 -23.40
CA LEU A 159 20.93 -10.35 -21.95
C LEU A 159 21.91 -9.27 -21.45
N LEU A 160 22.69 -8.68 -22.36
CA LEU A 160 23.70 -7.67 -22.01
C LEU A 160 23.13 -6.50 -21.17
N PRO A 161 21.94 -5.93 -21.46
CA PRO A 161 21.38 -4.86 -20.63
C PRO A 161 21.18 -5.27 -19.17
N GLN A 162 20.64 -6.46 -18.94
CA GLN A 162 20.38 -7.00 -17.60
C GLN A 162 21.68 -7.39 -16.89
N GLY A 163 22.63 -7.97 -17.63
CA GLY A 163 23.97 -8.29 -17.11
C GLY A 163 24.72 -7.05 -16.64
N LEU A 164 24.76 -5.99 -17.45
CA LEU A 164 25.38 -4.71 -17.07
C LEU A 164 24.67 -4.07 -15.86
N ALA A 165 23.33 -4.11 -15.80
CA ALA A 165 22.61 -3.62 -14.63
C ALA A 165 22.98 -4.38 -13.34
N LEU A 166 23.21 -5.69 -13.42
CA LEU A 166 23.68 -6.50 -12.29
C LEU A 166 25.13 -6.17 -11.92
N LEU A 167 26.01 -5.95 -12.89
CA LEU A 167 27.39 -5.51 -12.64
C LEU A 167 27.42 -4.14 -11.92
N PHE A 168 26.53 -3.22 -12.28
CA PHE A 168 26.36 -1.96 -11.55
C PHE A 168 25.97 -2.22 -10.09
N GLU A 169 24.97 -3.08 -9.84
CA GLU A 169 24.56 -3.41 -8.47
C GLU A 169 25.64 -4.13 -7.65
N LEU A 170 26.43 -5.00 -8.29
CA LEU A 170 27.57 -5.69 -7.67
C LEU A 170 28.70 -4.72 -7.32
N ALA A 171 28.96 -3.71 -8.18
CA ALA A 171 29.92 -2.65 -7.87
C ALA A 171 29.47 -1.80 -6.67
N LEU A 172 28.16 -1.54 -6.51
CA LEU A 172 27.63 -0.90 -5.31
C LEU A 172 27.84 -1.76 -4.06
N HIS A 173 27.61 -3.08 -4.14
CA HIS A 173 27.92 -4.00 -3.04
C HIS A 173 29.41 -3.98 -2.65
N ALA A 174 30.30 -3.87 -3.65
CA ALA A 174 31.74 -3.75 -3.44
C ALA A 174 32.20 -2.37 -2.92
N ALA A 175 31.29 -1.39 -2.81
CA ALA A 175 31.63 0.03 -2.64
C ALA A 175 32.62 0.58 -3.69
N ASP A 176 32.62 0.00 -4.90
CA ASP A 176 33.46 0.44 -6.01
C ASP A 176 32.74 1.52 -6.83
N GLU A 177 32.92 2.78 -6.43
CA GLU A 177 32.31 3.94 -7.09
C GLU A 177 32.75 4.08 -8.55
N ASP A 178 34.01 3.76 -8.87
CA ASP A 178 34.56 3.98 -10.20
C ASP A 178 34.02 2.93 -11.18
N THR A 179 33.98 1.65 -10.79
CA THR A 179 33.34 0.60 -11.60
C THR A 179 31.84 0.85 -11.74
N ALA A 180 31.14 1.23 -10.67
CA ALA A 180 29.71 1.56 -10.76
C ALA A 180 29.45 2.72 -11.74
N THR A 181 30.29 3.75 -11.71
CA THR A 181 30.17 4.90 -12.62
C THR A 181 30.45 4.51 -14.07
N ALA A 182 31.48 3.69 -14.32
CA ALA A 182 31.80 3.19 -15.65
C ALA A 182 30.66 2.34 -16.25
N VAL A 183 30.13 1.39 -15.47
CA VAL A 183 29.01 0.53 -15.93
C VAL A 183 27.73 1.36 -16.17
N LEU A 184 27.45 2.36 -15.32
CA LEU A 184 26.33 3.27 -15.54
C LEU A 184 26.49 4.09 -16.83
N ALA A 185 27.71 4.54 -17.14
CA ALA A 185 28.00 5.23 -18.40
C ALA A 185 27.74 4.32 -19.61
N GLU A 186 28.21 3.07 -19.58
CA GLU A 186 27.97 2.07 -20.65
C GLU A 186 26.48 1.79 -20.85
N LEU A 187 25.72 1.63 -19.76
CA LEU A 187 24.26 1.42 -19.83
C LEU A 187 23.53 2.60 -20.46
N LEU A 188 23.95 3.83 -20.15
CA LEU A 188 23.40 5.01 -20.80
C LEU A 188 23.80 5.04 -22.29
N TRP A 189 25.02 4.60 -22.63
CA TRP A 189 25.63 4.73 -23.96
C TRP A 189 24.89 3.88 -24.98
N HIS A 190 24.47 2.70 -24.53
CA HIS A 190 23.75 1.73 -25.34
C HIS A 190 22.21 1.82 -25.23
N ASP A 191 21.65 2.87 -24.62
CA ASP A 191 20.19 3.02 -24.36
C ASP A 191 19.60 1.84 -23.55
N HIS A 192 20.33 1.41 -22.53
CA HIS A 192 20.00 0.27 -21.66
C HIS A 192 19.66 0.68 -20.23
N ALA A 193 19.57 1.98 -19.94
CA ALA A 193 19.25 2.51 -18.62
C ALA A 193 17.85 2.09 -18.10
N ASP A 194 16.94 1.63 -18.97
CA ASP A 194 15.65 1.04 -18.56
C ASP A 194 15.82 -0.28 -17.77
N ALA A 195 16.99 -0.94 -17.85
CA ALA A 195 17.31 -2.13 -17.06
C ALA A 195 17.62 -1.80 -15.58
N LEU A 196 18.05 -0.57 -15.29
CA LEU A 196 18.51 -0.13 -13.98
C LEU A 196 17.36 -0.05 -12.96
N ARG A 197 17.67 -0.42 -11.73
CA ARG A 197 16.82 -0.12 -10.58
C ARG A 197 17.04 1.32 -10.15
N ARG A 198 15.98 2.14 -10.25
CA ARG A 198 16.00 3.56 -9.83
C ARG A 198 16.54 3.75 -8.42
N GLU A 199 16.10 2.92 -7.47
CA GLU A 199 16.56 2.99 -6.09
C GLU A 199 18.09 2.84 -5.96
N ARG A 200 18.71 1.95 -6.73
CA ARG A 200 20.17 1.74 -6.72
C ARG A 200 20.91 2.89 -7.40
N VAL A 201 20.34 3.49 -8.43
CA VAL A 201 20.89 4.71 -9.04
C VAL A 201 20.82 5.90 -8.08
N ARG A 202 19.76 6.03 -7.29
CA ARG A 202 19.69 7.03 -6.22
C ARG A 202 20.76 6.78 -5.16
N ASP A 203 20.89 5.55 -4.68
CA ASP A 203 21.87 5.18 -3.65
C ASP A 203 23.33 5.41 -4.12
N TRP A 204 23.60 5.25 -5.42
CA TRP A 204 24.85 5.69 -6.05
C TRP A 204 24.99 7.22 -6.01
N LEU A 205 23.96 7.95 -6.44
CA LEU A 205 23.99 9.40 -6.58
C LEU A 205 24.20 10.12 -5.24
N ASP A 206 23.38 9.82 -4.24
CA ASP A 206 23.51 10.43 -2.90
C ASP A 206 24.65 9.81 -2.08
N GLY A 207 25.13 8.62 -2.49
CA GLY A 207 26.31 7.97 -1.95
C GLY A 207 26.03 7.02 -0.80
N THR A 208 24.75 6.74 -0.47
CA THR A 208 24.40 5.79 0.58
C THR A 208 24.92 4.38 0.28
N ALA A 209 25.09 4.03 -1.01
CA ALA A 209 25.69 2.76 -1.43
C ALA A 209 27.16 2.59 -0.98
N PHE A 210 27.86 3.66 -0.60
CA PHE A 210 29.30 3.64 -0.29
C PHE A 210 29.60 3.77 1.20
N VAL A 211 28.60 4.00 2.04
CA VAL A 211 28.77 4.12 3.50
C VAL A 211 28.65 2.74 4.16
N GLY A 212 29.57 2.39 5.07
CA GLY A 212 29.67 1.03 5.62
C GLY A 212 28.42 0.57 6.40
N ASP A 213 28.19 -0.74 6.46
CA ASP A 213 26.96 -1.36 7.00
C ASP A 213 26.68 -1.13 8.50
N GLY A 214 27.56 -0.41 9.19
CA GLY A 214 27.41 0.03 10.58
C GLY A 214 27.60 1.53 10.80
N THR A 215 27.61 2.33 9.74
CA THR A 215 27.62 3.80 9.85
C THR A 215 26.24 4.31 10.26
N ASP A 216 26.23 5.37 11.06
CA ASP A 216 24.99 5.92 11.60
C ASP A 216 24.11 6.46 10.46
N ASP A 217 22.82 6.09 10.41
CA ASP A 217 21.89 6.63 9.39
C ASP A 217 21.88 8.18 9.40
N ALA A 218 22.30 8.81 10.50
CA ALA A 218 22.46 10.26 10.64
C ALA A 218 23.60 10.86 9.81
N GLU A 219 24.54 10.07 9.27
CA GLU A 219 25.53 10.54 8.30
C GLU A 219 25.02 10.39 6.86
N THR A 220 24.00 9.55 6.65
CA THR A 220 23.37 9.40 5.34
C THR A 220 22.48 10.61 5.07
N ARG A 221 22.60 11.19 3.88
CA ARG A 221 21.85 12.38 3.42
C ARG A 221 21.04 12.01 2.17
N PRO A 222 19.99 11.19 2.34
CA PRO A 222 19.33 10.50 1.24
C PRO A 222 18.51 11.47 0.39
N LEU A 223 18.65 11.40 -0.94
CA LEU A 223 17.87 12.22 -1.88
C LEU A 223 16.48 11.61 -2.12
N ARG A 224 15.64 11.55 -1.07
CA ARG A 224 14.34 10.88 -1.10
C ARG A 224 13.16 11.85 -0.98
N LEU A 225 12.52 12.15 -2.11
CA LEU A 225 11.20 12.77 -2.14
C LEU A 225 10.10 11.72 -1.88
N ALA A 226 8.88 12.17 -1.57
CA ALA A 226 7.75 11.26 -1.47
C ALA A 226 7.52 10.55 -2.82
N ALA A 227 6.93 9.35 -2.78
CA ALA A 227 6.79 8.49 -3.96
C ALA A 227 6.11 9.19 -5.15
N ALA A 228 5.15 10.10 -4.91
CA ALA A 228 4.47 10.87 -5.96
C ALA A 228 5.40 11.77 -6.79
N TRP A 229 6.54 12.16 -6.22
CA TRP A 229 7.56 13.03 -6.82
C TRP A 229 8.80 12.27 -7.26
N GLU A 230 9.17 11.19 -6.56
CA GLU A 230 10.43 10.48 -6.77
C GLU A 230 10.58 9.98 -8.21
N TRP A 231 9.54 9.34 -8.77
CA TRP A 231 9.57 8.88 -10.15
C TRP A 231 9.61 10.02 -11.18
N ARG A 232 9.35 11.28 -10.81
CA ARG A 232 9.33 12.39 -11.78
C ARG A 232 10.73 12.94 -12.06
N TRP A 233 11.62 12.95 -11.07
CA TRP A 233 12.98 13.45 -11.23
C TRP A 233 13.99 12.33 -11.50
N LEU A 234 13.79 11.15 -10.91
CA LEU A 234 14.69 10.01 -11.01
C LEU A 234 14.38 9.14 -12.23
N GLN A 235 14.82 9.62 -13.39
CA GLN A 235 14.68 8.95 -14.69
C GLN A 235 16.06 8.78 -15.35
N PRO A 236 16.82 7.72 -15.00
CA PRO A 236 18.15 7.50 -15.56
C PRO A 236 18.17 7.46 -17.10
N VAL A 237 17.12 6.90 -17.73
CA VAL A 237 16.96 6.88 -19.19
C VAL A 237 16.98 8.28 -19.84
N ASP A 238 16.55 9.31 -19.11
CA ASP A 238 16.55 10.69 -19.61
C ASP A 238 17.92 11.37 -19.46
N TRP A 239 18.84 10.80 -18.68
CA TRP A 239 20.15 11.43 -18.36
C TRP A 239 21.11 11.43 -19.54
N ARG A 240 20.83 10.66 -20.60
CA ARG A 240 21.55 10.77 -21.89
C ARG A 240 21.34 12.12 -22.58
N GLN A 241 20.28 12.85 -22.24
CA GLN A 241 20.01 14.18 -22.77
C GLN A 241 20.86 15.19 -21.99
N PRO A 242 21.80 15.93 -22.63
CA PRO A 242 22.69 16.85 -21.93
C PRO A 242 21.94 17.88 -21.08
N ASP A 243 20.82 18.41 -21.58
CA ASP A 243 19.99 19.39 -20.86
C ASP A 243 19.39 18.80 -19.58
N ARG A 244 19.03 17.51 -19.59
CA ARG A 244 18.43 16.84 -18.42
C ARG A 244 19.48 16.56 -17.35
N LEU A 245 20.65 16.08 -17.76
CA LEU A 245 21.77 15.86 -16.86
C LEU A 245 22.27 17.19 -16.27
N ALA A 246 22.36 18.24 -17.09
CA ALA A 246 22.71 19.59 -16.65
C ALA A 246 21.68 20.17 -15.67
N ALA A 247 20.38 20.00 -15.92
CA ALA A 247 19.34 20.44 -14.99
C ALA A 247 19.41 19.72 -13.64
N LEU A 248 19.70 18.41 -13.64
CA LEU A 248 19.91 17.65 -12.41
C LEU A 248 21.18 18.12 -11.67
N HIS A 249 22.28 18.34 -12.39
CA HIS A 249 23.52 18.87 -11.81
C HIS A 249 23.33 20.27 -11.21
N GLN A 250 22.53 21.14 -11.85
CA GLN A 250 22.17 22.45 -11.32
C GLN A 250 21.28 22.38 -10.07
N ALA A 251 20.40 21.37 -10.00
CA ALA A 251 19.53 21.18 -8.84
C ALA A 251 20.30 20.70 -7.59
N LEU A 252 21.47 20.07 -7.75
CA LEU A 252 22.26 19.53 -6.64
C LEU A 252 23.42 20.47 -6.28
N GLN A 253 23.52 20.83 -5.01
CA GLN A 253 24.55 21.71 -4.43
C GLN A 253 25.65 20.95 -3.71
N ARG A 254 25.36 19.78 -3.12
CA ARG A 254 26.35 19.03 -2.34
C ARG A 254 27.50 18.49 -3.23
N PRO A 255 28.77 18.54 -2.77
CA PRO A 255 29.92 18.10 -3.57
C PRO A 255 29.87 16.63 -4.01
N GLY A 256 29.38 15.72 -3.16
CA GLY A 256 29.35 14.28 -3.44
C GLY A 256 28.50 13.94 -4.68
N PRO A 257 27.19 14.26 -4.68
CA PRO A 257 26.33 14.03 -5.84
C PRO A 257 26.83 14.72 -7.11
N ARG A 258 27.31 15.98 -7.00
CA ARG A 258 27.86 16.72 -8.15
C ARG A 258 29.09 16.03 -8.75
N ARG A 259 30.04 15.61 -7.91
CA ARG A 259 31.25 14.88 -8.33
C ARG A 259 30.88 13.62 -9.11
N ARG A 260 29.87 12.87 -8.65
CA ARG A 260 29.44 11.63 -9.33
C ARG A 260 28.81 11.91 -10.69
N LEU A 261 27.98 12.95 -10.80
CA LEU A 261 27.45 13.39 -12.09
C LEU A 261 28.55 13.89 -13.03
N GLU A 262 29.56 14.59 -12.52
CA GLU A 262 30.72 15.06 -13.29
C GLU A 262 31.60 13.90 -13.76
N LYS A 263 31.86 12.91 -12.90
CA LYS A 263 32.54 11.66 -13.29
C LYS A 263 31.76 10.91 -14.35
N LEU A 264 30.44 10.79 -14.20
CA LEU A 264 29.55 10.16 -15.18
C LEU A 264 29.60 10.89 -16.52
N ALA A 265 29.53 12.23 -16.51
CA ALA A 265 29.64 13.05 -17.72
C ALA A 265 31.02 12.94 -18.38
N SER A 266 32.08 12.73 -17.60
CA SER A 266 33.46 12.57 -18.11
C SER A 266 33.74 11.17 -18.66
N ALA A 267 33.11 10.14 -18.09
CA ALA A 267 33.14 8.77 -18.60
C ALA A 267 32.34 8.62 -19.92
N TRP A 268 31.57 9.64 -20.28
CA TRP A 268 30.80 9.76 -21.51
C TRP A 268 31.48 10.70 -22.51
N PRO A 269 32.30 10.22 -23.46
CA PRO A 269 32.79 11.08 -24.53
C PRO A 269 31.63 11.44 -25.48
N CYS A 270 31.39 12.74 -25.70
CA CYS A 270 30.31 13.27 -26.55
C CYS A 270 30.16 12.53 -27.90
N LEU A 271 29.07 11.78 -28.11
CA LEU A 271 28.61 11.37 -29.44
C LEU A 271 27.87 12.54 -30.13
N PRO A 272 27.93 12.65 -31.48
CA PRO A 272 27.06 13.55 -32.22
C PRO A 272 25.60 13.10 -32.02
N ALA A 273 24.71 14.07 -31.85
CA ALA A 273 23.29 13.86 -31.65
C ALA A 273 22.73 12.87 -32.69
N GLN A 274 22.50 11.62 -32.29
CA GLN A 274 21.66 10.73 -33.08
C GLN A 274 20.23 11.26 -33.03
N PRO A 275 19.48 11.23 -34.15
CA PRO A 275 18.09 11.64 -34.14
C PRO A 275 17.34 10.76 -33.15
N ALA A 276 16.65 11.40 -32.20
CA ALA A 276 15.85 10.72 -31.20
C ALA A 276 14.94 9.71 -31.90
N VAL A 277 15.14 8.42 -31.62
CA VAL A 277 14.15 7.39 -31.96
C VAL A 277 12.87 7.85 -31.27
N GLN A 278 11.87 8.23 -32.07
CA GLN A 278 10.57 8.67 -31.59
C GLN A 278 9.91 7.50 -30.86
N ARG A 279 10.14 7.41 -29.55
CA ARG A 279 9.27 6.63 -28.66
C ARG A 279 7.88 7.29 -28.73
N PRO A 280 6.78 6.51 -28.69
CA PRO A 280 5.43 7.05 -28.75
C PRO A 280 5.28 8.15 -27.70
N SER A 281 4.91 9.33 -28.19
CA SER A 281 4.81 10.57 -27.44
C SER A 281 3.86 10.40 -26.25
N GLN A 282 4.42 10.35 -25.04
CA GLN A 282 3.68 10.81 -23.87
C GLN A 282 3.26 12.27 -24.11
N PRO A 283 2.07 12.71 -23.67
CA PRO A 283 1.61 14.07 -23.90
C PRO A 283 2.56 15.09 -23.24
N ALA A 284 3.49 15.62 -24.03
CA ALA A 284 4.68 16.32 -23.57
C ALA A 284 4.42 17.70 -22.93
N ALA A 285 3.24 18.29 -23.16
CA ALA A 285 2.90 19.63 -22.67
C ALA A 285 2.50 19.66 -21.18
N ALA A 286 1.82 18.62 -20.68
CA ALA A 286 1.35 18.56 -19.28
C ALA A 286 2.39 17.96 -18.32
N ALA A 287 3.35 17.19 -18.83
CA ALA A 287 4.37 16.51 -18.01
C ALA A 287 5.54 17.42 -17.60
N ARG A 288 5.92 18.40 -18.43
CA ARG A 288 7.07 19.30 -18.18
C ARG A 288 6.96 20.15 -16.91
N PRO A 289 5.82 20.82 -16.60
CA PRO A 289 5.70 21.62 -15.38
C PRO A 289 5.90 20.79 -14.10
N ARG A 290 5.33 19.57 -14.08
CA ARG A 290 5.40 18.66 -12.94
C ARG A 290 6.80 18.07 -12.69
N GLN A 291 7.62 17.97 -13.74
CA GLN A 291 9.02 17.55 -13.62
C GLN A 291 9.88 18.68 -13.04
N GLN A 292 9.65 19.92 -13.47
CA GLN A 292 10.34 21.10 -12.91
C GLN A 292 10.04 21.26 -11.42
N GLU A 293 8.78 21.09 -11.01
CA GLU A 293 8.37 21.09 -9.60
C GLU A 293 9.08 20.02 -8.76
N ALA A 294 9.34 18.85 -9.35
CA ALA A 294 10.07 17.78 -8.67
C ALA A 294 11.55 18.13 -8.49
N LEU A 295 12.20 18.71 -9.50
CA LEU A 295 13.58 19.20 -9.42
C LEU A 295 13.73 20.34 -8.40
N GLN A 296 12.76 21.25 -8.31
CA GLN A 296 12.77 22.32 -7.30
C GLN A 296 12.69 21.77 -5.88
N ARG A 297 11.86 20.73 -5.65
CA ARG A 297 11.79 20.04 -4.34
C ARG A 297 13.08 19.29 -4.02
N LEU A 298 13.67 18.64 -5.02
CA LEU A 298 14.97 17.98 -4.89
C LEU A 298 16.06 19.00 -4.52
N GLN A 299 16.09 20.14 -5.20
CA GLN A 299 17.02 21.22 -4.91
C GLN A 299 16.86 21.75 -3.49
N ALA A 300 15.62 21.99 -3.05
CA ALA A 300 15.35 22.47 -1.70
C ALA A 300 15.79 21.45 -0.63
N LEU A 301 15.58 20.15 -0.87
CA LEU A 301 16.09 19.08 0.00
C LEU A 301 17.62 19.04 0.02
N ASP A 302 18.27 19.12 -1.14
CA ASP A 302 19.73 19.08 -1.22
C ASP A 302 20.39 20.31 -0.58
N SER A 303 19.79 21.50 -0.74
CA SER A 303 20.18 22.73 -0.04
C SER A 303 20.03 22.61 1.47
N ALA A 304 18.96 21.96 1.96
CA ALA A 304 18.78 21.69 3.37
C ALA A 304 19.94 20.82 3.92
N TYR A 305 20.28 19.77 3.18
CA TYR A 305 21.42 18.92 3.55
C TYR A 305 22.76 19.65 3.49
N ALA A 306 22.99 20.49 2.49
CA ALA A 306 24.19 21.31 2.41
C ALA A 306 24.34 22.24 3.63
N ALA A 307 23.24 22.85 4.08
CA ALA A 307 23.23 23.68 5.29
C ALA A 307 23.43 22.86 6.58
N ILE A 308 22.85 21.66 6.66
CA ILE A 308 23.10 20.70 7.76
C ILE A 308 24.59 20.32 7.83
N ASP A 309 25.22 20.06 6.69
CA ASP A 309 26.64 19.69 6.63
C ASP A 309 27.56 20.84 7.08
N LEU A 310 27.06 22.08 7.05
CA LEU A 310 27.70 23.28 7.61
C LEU A 310 27.33 23.53 9.10
N GLY A 311 26.59 22.62 9.74
CA GLY A 311 26.19 22.72 11.15
C GLY A 311 25.01 23.67 11.42
N CYS A 312 24.25 24.06 10.40
CA CYS A 312 23.10 24.95 10.58
C CYS A 312 21.86 24.17 11.05
N ASP A 313 21.06 24.75 11.94
CA ASP A 313 19.70 24.27 12.19
C ASP A 313 18.78 24.71 11.04
N VAL A 314 18.22 23.74 10.32
CA VAL A 314 17.40 23.97 9.13
C VAL A 314 15.93 23.63 9.33
N ALA A 315 15.53 23.04 10.46
CA ALA A 315 14.16 22.53 10.63
C ALA A 315 13.09 23.60 10.36
N THR A 316 13.35 24.83 10.81
CA THR A 316 12.43 25.96 10.60
C THR A 316 12.44 26.46 9.15
N SER A 317 13.59 26.48 8.47
CA SER A 317 13.70 26.96 7.08
C SER A 317 13.15 25.95 6.07
N VAL A 318 13.09 24.67 6.44
CA VAL A 318 12.57 23.58 5.60
C VAL A 318 11.14 23.17 5.96
N GLN A 319 10.46 23.90 6.85
CA GLN A 319 9.07 23.63 7.24
C GLN A 319 8.13 23.38 6.05
N PRO A 320 8.22 24.12 4.92
CA PRO A 320 7.38 23.82 3.73
C PRO A 320 7.68 22.47 3.08
N LEU A 321 8.90 21.94 3.24
CA LEU A 321 9.28 20.60 2.76
C LEU A 321 8.82 19.49 3.70
N LEU A 322 8.61 19.80 4.98
CA LEU A 322 8.13 18.85 5.99
C LEU A 322 6.60 18.65 5.92
N GLU A 323 5.92 19.32 4.98
CA GLU A 323 4.52 19.06 4.68
C GLU A 323 4.31 17.59 4.25
N PRO A 324 3.17 16.97 4.62
CA PRO A 324 2.82 15.63 4.17
C PRO A 324 2.97 15.48 2.65
N ASP A 325 3.39 14.31 2.20
CA ASP A 325 3.53 13.94 0.78
C ASP A 325 4.56 14.72 -0.04
N THR A 326 5.44 15.51 0.59
CA THR A 326 6.57 16.17 -0.11
C THR A 326 7.86 15.35 -0.04
N LEU A 327 8.30 15.01 1.17
CA LEU A 327 9.50 14.22 1.42
C LEU A 327 9.16 12.79 1.84
N ALA A 328 10.06 11.83 1.59
CA ALA A 328 9.92 10.50 2.15
C ALA A 328 10.21 10.52 3.66
N PRO A 329 9.63 9.61 4.46
CA PRO A 329 9.88 9.55 5.91
C PRO A 329 11.37 9.49 6.28
N ALA A 330 12.19 8.83 5.46
CA ALA A 330 13.64 8.78 5.65
C ALA A 330 14.33 10.15 5.59
N ALA A 331 13.92 11.00 4.65
CA ALA A 331 14.50 12.32 4.51
C ALA A 331 14.07 13.23 5.67
N ILE A 332 12.80 13.15 6.07
CA ILE A 332 12.24 13.89 7.23
C ILE A 332 12.95 13.47 8.52
N ALA A 333 13.13 12.15 8.74
CA ALA A 333 13.86 11.63 9.90
C ALA A 333 15.29 12.17 9.96
N CYS A 334 16.02 12.14 8.84
CA CYS A 334 17.39 12.64 8.76
C CYS A 334 17.49 14.14 9.12
N ILE A 335 16.58 14.97 8.60
CA ILE A 335 16.54 16.41 8.93
C ILE A 335 16.35 16.61 10.45
N HIS A 336 15.39 15.92 11.06
CA HIS A 336 15.15 16.06 12.49
C HIS A 336 16.30 15.52 13.35
N ARG A 337 16.97 14.42 12.94
CA ARG A 337 18.18 13.93 13.63
C ARG A 337 19.32 14.96 13.56
N ALA A 338 19.52 15.58 12.40
CA ALA A 338 20.52 16.64 12.25
C ALA A 338 20.24 17.84 13.16
N THR A 339 18.97 18.29 13.23
CA THR A 339 18.54 19.32 14.18
C THR A 339 18.78 18.88 15.63
N ALA A 340 18.52 17.60 15.97
CA ALA A 340 18.80 17.08 17.30
C ALA A 340 20.30 17.16 17.66
N HIS A 341 21.19 16.80 16.74
CA HIS A 341 22.63 16.92 16.93
C HIS A 341 23.07 18.38 17.14
N ALA A 342 22.54 19.32 16.34
CA ALA A 342 22.85 20.74 16.46
C ALA A 342 22.43 21.30 17.84
N LEU A 343 21.21 20.98 18.29
CA LEU A 343 20.69 21.39 19.60
C LEU A 343 21.47 20.74 20.75
N GLY A 344 21.81 19.45 20.61
CA GLY A 344 22.65 18.73 21.57
C GLY A 344 24.04 19.35 21.72
N ALA A 345 24.67 19.78 20.62
CA ALA A 345 25.95 20.47 20.62
C ALA A 345 25.89 21.86 21.29
N GLN A 346 24.74 22.52 21.24
CA GLN A 346 24.46 23.79 21.93
C GLN A 346 24.10 23.60 23.42
N GLY A 347 23.98 22.35 23.89
CA GLY A 347 23.60 22.02 25.25
C GLY A 347 22.08 22.00 25.51
N ASP A 348 21.25 22.20 24.49
CA ASP A 348 19.79 22.09 24.61
C ASP A 348 19.34 20.62 24.55
N ARG A 349 19.37 19.96 25.72
CA ARG A 349 18.99 18.55 25.86
C ARG A 349 17.51 18.29 25.62
N GLU A 350 16.63 19.20 26.01
CA GLU A 350 15.20 19.03 25.80
C GLU A 350 14.85 19.18 24.32
N GLY A 351 15.41 20.19 23.64
CA GLY A 351 15.29 20.37 22.20
C GLY A 351 15.88 19.21 21.40
N GLN A 352 17.04 18.67 21.80
CA GLN A 352 17.63 17.47 21.21
C GLN A 352 16.63 16.30 21.23
N ILE A 353 16.05 15.98 22.39
CA ILE A 353 15.13 14.86 22.54
C ILE A 353 13.83 15.10 21.77
N LEU A 354 13.31 16.33 21.79
CA LEU A 354 12.12 16.71 21.02
C LEU A 354 12.32 16.46 19.52
N ALA A 355 13.47 16.86 18.97
CA ALA A 355 13.81 16.61 17.57
C ALA A 355 13.98 15.11 17.27
N LEU A 356 14.59 14.32 18.17
CA LEU A 356 14.66 12.86 18.03
C LEU A 356 13.29 12.18 18.07
N LEU A 357 12.37 12.67 18.90
CA LEU A 357 11.00 12.18 18.92
C LEU A 357 10.30 12.45 17.58
N GLN A 358 10.51 13.62 16.98
CA GLN A 358 10.01 13.94 15.65
C GLN A 358 10.63 13.05 14.56
N ALA A 359 11.93 12.76 14.63
CA ALA A 359 12.57 11.79 13.72
C ALA A 359 11.98 10.38 13.88
N ARG A 360 11.80 9.94 15.13
CA ARG A 360 11.26 8.61 15.48
C ARG A 360 9.81 8.42 14.99
N ARG A 361 9.06 9.51 14.79
CA ARG A 361 7.72 9.46 14.17
C ARG A 361 7.77 8.97 12.72
N GLN A 362 8.88 9.23 12.04
CA GLN A 362 9.06 8.94 10.62
C GLN A 362 9.79 7.62 10.39
N GLN A 363 10.66 7.21 11.32
CA GLN A 363 11.45 5.97 11.22
C GLN A 363 11.69 5.27 12.56
N ALA A 364 12.02 3.98 12.51
CA ALA A 364 12.23 3.12 13.67
C ALA A 364 13.57 2.38 13.64
N THR A 365 14.61 3.00 13.07
CA THR A 365 15.90 2.30 12.90
C THR A 365 16.54 2.03 14.26
N PRO A 366 17.30 0.92 14.42
CA PRO A 366 18.01 0.63 15.67
C PRO A 366 18.89 1.78 16.15
N ALA A 367 19.57 2.48 15.23
CA ALA A 367 20.43 3.63 15.55
C ALA A 367 19.64 4.78 16.18
N LEU A 368 18.52 5.18 15.55
CA LEU A 368 17.66 6.25 16.07
C LEU A 368 17.07 5.90 17.44
N ARG A 369 16.70 4.63 17.67
CA ARG A 369 16.19 4.17 18.97
C ARG A 369 17.27 4.23 20.06
N ALA A 370 18.49 3.80 19.74
CA ALA A 370 19.62 3.86 20.66
C ALA A 370 19.99 5.32 20.99
N GLU A 371 19.99 6.20 20.00
CA GLU A 371 20.27 7.62 20.17
C GLU A 371 19.23 8.30 21.07
N LEU A 372 17.93 8.07 20.82
CA LEU A 372 16.85 8.60 21.66
C LEU A 372 16.94 8.10 23.11
N ALA A 373 17.23 6.81 23.30
CA ALA A 373 17.41 6.23 24.63
C ALA A 373 18.61 6.87 25.37
N ALA A 374 19.74 7.05 24.69
CA ALA A 374 20.92 7.68 25.26
C ALA A 374 20.66 9.15 25.63
N ALA A 375 19.95 9.90 24.78
CA ALA A 375 19.58 11.29 25.04
C ALA A 375 18.65 11.41 26.26
N LEU A 376 17.66 10.53 26.40
CA LEU A 376 16.78 10.48 27.57
C LEU A 376 17.55 10.11 28.85
N MET A 377 18.44 9.11 28.80
CA MET A 377 19.28 8.77 29.95
C MET A 377 20.12 9.96 30.41
N ALA A 378 20.67 10.75 29.48
CA ALA A 378 21.42 11.96 29.81
C ALA A 378 20.57 13.07 30.45
N LEU A 379 19.24 13.08 30.23
CA LEU A 379 18.31 14.02 30.85
C LEU A 379 17.96 13.62 32.31
N HIS A 380 18.13 12.35 32.68
CA HIS A 380 17.73 11.77 33.96
C HIS A 380 18.93 11.26 34.79
N PRO A 381 19.43 12.02 35.79
CA PRO A 381 20.56 11.58 36.61
C PRO A 381 20.21 10.49 37.65
N THR A 382 18.94 10.13 37.83
CA THR A 382 18.48 9.03 38.69
C THR A 382 18.12 7.79 37.88
N PRO A 383 18.32 6.57 38.42
CA PRO A 383 18.13 5.32 37.68
C PRO A 383 16.64 5.07 37.46
N THR A 384 16.09 5.70 36.44
CA THR A 384 14.85 5.26 35.81
C THR A 384 15.23 4.06 34.95
N PRO A 385 14.49 2.94 34.95
CA PRO A 385 14.79 1.82 34.08
C PRO A 385 14.93 2.32 32.63
N THR A 386 16.04 1.97 31.99
CA THR A 386 16.32 2.34 30.60
C THR A 386 15.13 1.95 29.74
N PRO A 387 14.54 2.89 28.97
CA PRO A 387 13.41 2.55 28.13
C PRO A 387 13.84 1.51 27.09
N ALA A 388 13.14 0.38 27.06
CA ALA A 388 13.25 -0.58 25.98
C ALA A 388 12.46 -0.05 24.78
N PHE A 389 13.08 0.80 23.97
CA PHE A 389 12.47 1.26 22.73
C PHE A 389 12.58 0.16 21.68
N GLY A 390 11.50 -0.60 21.50
CA GLY A 390 11.32 -1.56 20.41
C GLY A 390 11.10 -0.90 19.06
N ALA A 391 10.92 -1.73 18.02
CA ALA A 391 10.46 -1.22 16.73
C ALA A 391 9.05 -0.60 16.85
N ASP A 392 8.22 -1.19 17.72
CA ASP A 392 6.87 -0.74 18.04
C ASP A 392 6.88 0.36 19.12
N TRP A 393 6.22 1.49 18.85
CA TRP A 393 6.08 2.54 19.85
C TRP A 393 5.18 2.15 21.03
N CYS A 394 4.37 1.09 20.92
CA CYS A 394 3.58 0.58 22.05
C CYS A 394 4.47 0.16 23.22
N GLU A 395 5.68 -0.31 22.94
CA GLU A 395 6.65 -0.67 23.97
C GLU A 395 7.09 0.58 24.77
N GLU A 396 6.95 1.76 24.18
CA GLU A 396 7.30 3.05 24.79
C GLU A 396 6.13 3.65 25.60
N LEU A 397 4.89 3.23 25.36
CA LEU A 397 3.69 3.76 26.04
C LEU A 397 3.79 3.68 27.58
N PRO A 398 4.16 2.54 28.20
CA PRO A 398 4.28 2.45 29.65
C PRO A 398 5.32 3.42 30.22
N TYR A 399 6.42 3.65 29.49
CA TYR A 399 7.46 4.58 29.88
C TYR A 399 6.93 6.02 29.91
N TRP A 400 6.35 6.50 28.81
CA TRP A 400 5.82 7.85 28.73
C TRP A 400 4.66 8.09 29.73
N ALA A 401 3.76 7.11 29.87
CA ALA A 401 2.68 7.20 30.84
C ALA A 401 3.19 7.17 32.29
N GLY A 402 4.26 6.42 32.55
CA GLY A 402 4.94 6.39 33.85
C GLY A 402 5.50 7.75 34.24
N LEU A 403 6.20 8.42 33.31
CA LEU A 403 6.74 9.76 33.54
C LEU A 403 5.64 10.79 33.86
N LEU A 404 4.49 10.74 33.20
CA LEU A 404 3.36 11.62 33.55
C LEU A 404 2.76 11.29 34.92
N LYS A 405 2.63 10.00 35.27
CA LYS A 405 2.04 9.56 36.55
C LYS A 405 2.90 9.90 37.77
N GLN A 406 4.21 9.92 37.62
CA GLN A 406 5.15 10.26 38.70
C GLN A 406 5.07 11.75 39.12
N GLY A 407 4.38 12.60 38.35
CA GLY A 407 4.04 13.96 38.74
C GLY A 407 5.27 14.83 39.03
N LEU A 408 5.36 15.38 40.24
CA LEU A 408 6.47 16.24 40.68
C LEU A 408 7.79 15.48 40.97
N GLN A 409 7.80 14.15 40.86
CA GLN A 409 8.98 13.32 41.13
C GLN A 409 9.94 13.22 39.93
N VAL A 410 9.55 13.76 38.77
CA VAL A 410 10.39 13.83 37.56
C VAL A 410 10.68 15.28 37.19
N PRO A 411 11.82 15.58 36.54
CA PRO A 411 12.08 16.91 36.00
C PRO A 411 10.96 17.38 35.06
N ASP A 412 10.64 18.67 35.12
CA ASP A 412 9.57 19.26 34.29
C ASP A 412 9.79 19.05 32.78
N SER A 413 11.05 19.06 32.33
CA SER A 413 11.43 18.75 30.94
C SER A 413 11.01 17.34 30.52
N ALA A 414 11.23 16.35 31.38
CA ALA A 414 10.82 14.97 31.12
C ALA A 414 9.30 14.82 31.09
N ARG A 415 8.58 15.54 31.97
CA ARG A 415 7.12 15.57 31.95
C ARG A 415 6.59 16.19 30.65
N ARG A 416 7.22 17.28 30.16
CA ARG A 416 6.87 17.90 28.88
C ARG A 416 7.10 16.99 27.68
N LEU A 417 8.26 16.33 27.64
CA LEU A 417 8.59 15.36 26.59
C LEU A 417 7.62 14.17 26.59
N ALA A 418 7.27 13.65 27.77
CA ALA A 418 6.28 12.59 27.90
C ALA A 418 4.88 13.01 27.44
N ALA A 419 4.45 14.22 27.81
CA ALA A 419 3.20 14.79 27.32
C ALA A 419 3.22 14.95 25.80
N PHE A 420 4.31 15.46 25.22
CA PHE A 420 4.44 15.61 23.77
C PHE A 420 4.38 14.27 23.04
N ALA A 421 5.12 13.26 23.53
CA ALA A 421 5.11 11.92 22.97
C ALA A 421 3.70 11.31 22.99
N LEU A 422 3.01 11.37 24.11
CA LEU A 422 1.64 10.84 24.25
C LEU A 422 0.60 11.65 23.49
N ALA A 423 0.69 12.99 23.49
CA ALA A 423 -0.24 13.86 22.77
C ALA A 423 -0.20 13.57 21.27
N THR A 424 1.01 13.53 20.69
CA THR A 424 1.21 13.19 19.27
C THR A 424 0.66 11.80 18.98
N LEU A 425 1.04 10.82 19.80
CA LEU A 425 0.64 9.43 19.63
C LEU A 425 -0.88 9.22 19.66
N TRP A 426 -1.55 9.84 20.61
CA TRP A 426 -3.00 9.73 20.76
C TRP A 426 -3.79 10.60 19.77
N THR A 427 -3.17 11.65 19.20
CA THR A 427 -3.73 12.45 18.09
C THR A 427 -3.77 11.63 16.82
N ASP A 428 -2.60 11.13 16.42
CA ASP A 428 -2.46 10.40 15.17
C ASP A 428 -3.09 9.02 15.29
N GLY A 429 -3.07 8.47 16.50
CA GLY A 429 -3.35 7.06 16.73
C GLY A 429 -2.35 6.21 15.96
N LEU A 430 -1.09 6.67 15.81
CA LEU A 430 -0.02 6.04 15.03
C LEU A 430 1.18 5.64 15.92
N LEU A 431 1.49 4.34 16.04
CA LEU A 431 2.51 3.68 16.87
C LEU A 431 3.70 3.07 16.09
N GLU A 432 3.81 3.24 14.78
CA GLU A 432 4.99 2.86 13.97
C GLU A 432 5.01 3.69 12.68
N PRO A 433 6.17 3.78 12.01
CA PRO A 433 6.28 4.24 10.62
C PRO A 433 5.53 3.36 9.60
N GLN A 434 5.14 2.13 9.97
CA GLN A 434 4.16 1.25 9.28
C GLN A 434 3.13 0.72 10.31
N PRO A 435 2.11 -0.13 10.02
CA PRO A 435 1.09 -0.55 11.02
C PRO A 435 1.29 -1.96 11.61
N PRO A 436 1.01 -2.18 12.93
CA PRO A 436 -0.35 -2.54 13.38
C PRO A 436 -0.86 -1.88 14.71
N ARG A 437 -2.06 -2.34 15.14
CA ARG A 437 -2.98 -2.04 16.29
C ARG A 437 -2.86 -0.73 17.05
N ARG A 438 -3.89 0.15 16.95
CA ARG A 438 -3.89 1.49 17.54
C ARG A 438 -5.30 2.04 17.71
N CYS A 439 -5.44 2.98 18.64
CA CYS A 439 -6.68 3.68 18.93
C CYS A 439 -6.38 5.16 19.19
N GLN A 440 -6.95 6.09 18.41
CA GLN A 440 -6.89 7.52 18.73
C GLN A 440 -7.60 7.78 20.06
N ARG A 441 -6.96 8.54 20.95
CA ARG A 441 -7.54 8.99 22.22
C ARG A 441 -7.64 10.50 22.21
N LEU A 442 -8.61 11.03 21.47
CA LEU A 442 -8.67 12.45 21.12
C LEU A 442 -8.88 13.36 22.34
N ASP A 443 -9.66 12.94 23.33
CA ASP A 443 -9.84 13.73 24.54
C ASP A 443 -8.56 13.81 25.38
N ASP A 444 -7.88 12.69 25.58
CA ASP A 444 -6.61 12.64 26.29
C ASP A 444 -5.52 13.43 25.55
N ALA A 445 -5.44 13.28 24.23
CA ALA A 445 -4.50 14.02 23.39
C ALA A 445 -4.74 15.53 23.47
N HIS A 446 -6.00 15.97 23.41
CA HIS A 446 -6.35 17.37 23.50
C HIS A 446 -5.95 17.97 24.85
N ALA A 447 -6.20 17.26 25.96
CA ALA A 447 -5.81 17.73 27.29
C ALA A 447 -4.29 17.96 27.37
N LEU A 448 -3.50 17.02 26.86
CA LEU A 448 -2.05 17.16 26.81
C LEU A 448 -1.60 18.31 25.90
N TRP A 449 -2.22 18.49 24.72
CA TRP A 449 -1.89 19.60 23.84
C TRP A 449 -2.25 20.97 24.43
N CYS A 450 -3.38 21.10 25.12
CA CYS A 450 -3.69 22.34 25.84
C CYS A 450 -2.64 22.67 26.89
N TRP A 451 -2.24 21.66 27.68
CA TRP A 451 -1.19 21.84 28.68
C TRP A 451 0.16 22.20 28.05
N LEU A 452 0.53 21.58 26.92
CA LEU A 452 1.75 21.92 26.16
C LEU A 452 1.68 23.32 25.53
N ALA A 453 0.48 23.81 25.17
CA ALA A 453 0.32 25.15 24.60
C ALA A 453 0.67 26.26 25.60
N GLU A 454 0.60 25.98 26.90
CA GLU A 454 1.02 26.87 27.99
C GLU A 454 2.54 26.84 28.23
N GLN A 455 3.26 25.89 27.62
CA GLN A 455 4.71 25.75 27.76
C GLN A 455 5.41 26.52 26.62
N PRO A 456 6.24 27.54 26.90
CA PRO A 456 6.85 28.38 25.85
C PRO A 456 7.59 27.58 24.76
N ALA A 457 8.32 26.53 25.14
CA ALA A 457 9.08 25.68 24.21
C ALA A 457 8.20 24.84 23.26
N TYR A 458 6.93 24.60 23.61
CA TYR A 458 6.01 23.74 22.83
C TYR A 458 4.83 24.52 22.26
N ALA A 459 4.63 25.78 22.65
CA ALA A 459 3.44 26.56 22.36
C ALA A 459 3.09 26.59 20.86
N ALA A 460 4.08 26.83 19.99
CA ALA A 460 3.86 26.86 18.55
C ALA A 460 3.40 25.50 17.99
N LEU A 461 4.07 24.42 18.39
CA LEU A 461 3.73 23.05 17.98
C LEU A 461 2.34 22.64 18.48
N ALA A 462 2.06 22.90 19.76
CA ALA A 462 0.79 22.56 20.39
C ALA A 462 -0.37 23.36 19.80
N GLN A 463 -0.19 24.65 19.54
CA GLN A 463 -1.21 25.46 18.87
C GLN A 463 -1.46 25.01 17.43
N ALA A 464 -0.41 24.60 16.71
CA ALA A 464 -0.57 24.02 15.38
C ALA A 464 -1.36 22.71 15.45
N ALA A 465 -1.05 21.83 16.41
CA ALA A 465 -1.76 20.58 16.64
C ALA A 465 -3.24 20.83 16.98
N LEU A 466 -3.55 21.71 17.93
CA LEU A 466 -4.92 22.04 18.36
C LEU A 466 -5.80 22.62 17.25
N ARG A 467 -5.21 23.21 16.20
CA ARG A 467 -5.94 23.71 15.01
C ARG A 467 -6.25 22.62 13.99
N GLN A 468 -5.68 21.42 14.13
CA GLN A 468 -5.93 20.31 13.19
C GLN A 468 -7.37 19.79 13.30
N ALA A 469 -7.81 19.09 12.25
CA ALA A 469 -9.16 18.52 12.17
C ALA A 469 -9.45 17.52 13.30
N ALA A 470 -8.44 16.83 13.82
CA ALA A 470 -8.60 15.91 14.96
C ALA A 470 -9.30 16.60 16.15
N PHE A 471 -8.96 17.85 16.45
CA PHE A 471 -9.48 18.57 17.62
C PHE A 471 -10.58 19.57 17.31
N THR A 472 -10.53 20.19 16.14
CA THR A 472 -11.53 21.18 15.71
C THR A 472 -12.77 20.52 15.10
N VAL A 473 -12.66 19.29 14.61
CA VAL A 473 -13.73 18.58 13.90
C VAL A 473 -14.12 17.28 14.58
N MET A 474 -13.17 16.39 14.84
CA MET A 474 -13.47 15.01 15.26
C MET A 474 -13.81 14.93 16.74
N ARG A 475 -12.96 15.46 17.63
CA ARG A 475 -13.20 15.42 19.08
C ARG A 475 -14.58 15.96 19.51
N PRO A 476 -15.10 17.11 19.02
CA PRO A 476 -16.43 17.59 19.41
C PRO A 476 -17.58 16.64 19.03
N ALA A 477 -17.38 15.82 17.99
CA ALA A 477 -18.33 14.82 17.52
C ALA A 477 -18.15 13.44 18.18
N LEU A 478 -17.13 13.28 19.03
CA LEU A 478 -16.81 12.04 19.70
C LEU A 478 -17.91 11.62 20.67
N ARG A 479 -18.36 10.38 20.56
CA ARG A 479 -19.39 9.78 21.41
C ARG A 479 -18.97 8.36 21.75
N GLN A 480 -19.55 7.84 22.83
CA GLN A 480 -19.37 6.45 23.24
C GLN A 480 -20.73 5.84 23.53
N LEU A 481 -21.00 4.68 22.93
CA LEU A 481 -22.20 3.89 23.19
C LEU A 481 -21.85 2.41 23.02
N ALA A 482 -22.38 1.54 23.90
CA ALA A 482 -22.16 0.09 23.83
C ALA A 482 -20.68 -0.33 23.83
N GLY A 483 -19.79 0.47 24.44
CA GLY A 483 -18.34 0.24 24.40
C GLY A 483 -17.65 0.70 23.10
N VAL A 484 -18.41 1.20 22.12
CA VAL A 484 -17.91 1.68 20.83
C VAL A 484 -17.76 3.20 20.85
N GLU A 485 -16.52 3.66 20.72
CA GLU A 485 -16.24 5.06 20.39
C GLU A 485 -16.51 5.31 18.90
N HIS A 486 -17.28 6.36 18.62
CA HIS A 486 -17.71 6.73 17.28
C HIS A 486 -17.81 8.25 17.12
N LEU A 487 -17.83 8.74 15.87
CA LEU A 487 -18.16 10.14 15.59
C LEU A 487 -19.60 10.26 15.11
N TRP A 488 -20.34 11.20 15.70
CA TRP A 488 -21.70 11.54 15.26
C TRP A 488 -21.76 12.99 14.81
N PHE A 489 -22.02 13.22 13.52
CA PHE A 489 -22.24 14.55 12.97
C PHE A 489 -23.70 14.73 12.57
N GLU A 490 -24.35 15.70 13.21
CA GLU A 490 -25.70 16.09 12.84
C GLU A 490 -25.70 17.13 11.71
N ALA A 491 -26.56 16.90 10.73
CA ALA A 491 -26.85 17.84 9.66
C ALA A 491 -28.30 18.34 9.84
N PRO A 492 -28.51 19.63 10.13
CA PRO A 492 -29.86 20.17 10.25
C PRO A 492 -30.71 19.90 9.00
N GLY A 493 -31.93 19.40 9.20
CA GLY A 493 -32.85 19.05 8.11
C GLY A 493 -32.52 17.75 7.37
N ALA A 494 -31.51 16.99 7.81
CA ALA A 494 -31.26 15.65 7.27
C ALA A 494 -32.35 14.66 7.70
N HIS A 495 -32.68 13.73 6.80
CA HIS A 495 -33.68 12.68 7.04
C HIS A 495 -33.08 11.27 7.02
N GLY A 496 -31.84 11.14 6.56
CA GLY A 496 -31.13 9.86 6.55
C GLY A 496 -29.76 9.95 7.20
N VAL A 497 -29.10 8.79 7.30
CA VAL A 497 -27.78 8.67 7.89
C VAL A 497 -26.90 7.76 7.05
N THR A 498 -25.65 8.19 6.88
CA THR A 498 -24.60 7.36 6.29
C THR A 498 -23.65 6.90 7.39
N VAL A 499 -23.54 5.58 7.52
CA VAL A 499 -22.61 4.89 8.41
C VAL A 499 -21.33 4.59 7.64
N VAL A 500 -20.23 5.17 8.09
CA VAL A 500 -18.90 5.08 7.47
C VAL A 500 -18.05 4.13 8.28
N PHE A 501 -17.62 3.02 7.67
CA PHE A 501 -16.78 2.01 8.32
C PHE A 501 -15.30 2.24 7.99
N SER A 502 -14.40 2.08 8.95
CA SER A 502 -12.96 2.15 8.68
C SER A 502 -12.43 0.94 7.89
N CYS A 503 -11.45 1.12 6.99
CA CYS A 503 -10.72 0.00 6.37
C CYS A 503 -9.41 -0.32 7.10
N ILE A 504 -8.65 -1.27 6.57
CA ILE A 504 -7.35 -1.68 7.11
C ILE A 504 -6.33 -0.52 7.25
N ALA A 505 -6.45 0.53 6.43
CA ALA A 505 -5.55 1.68 6.48
C ALA A 505 -6.00 2.72 7.52
N THR A 506 -7.30 2.84 7.76
CA THR A 506 -7.89 3.85 8.66
C THR A 506 -8.47 3.22 9.93
N HIS A 507 -8.16 1.96 10.22
CA HIS A 507 -8.80 1.18 11.29
C HIS A 507 -8.65 1.80 12.68
N HIS A 508 -7.55 2.54 12.89
CA HIS A 508 -7.21 3.24 14.13
C HIS A 508 -7.79 4.66 14.25
N SER A 509 -8.37 5.18 13.16
CA SER A 509 -8.90 6.53 13.03
C SER A 509 -10.29 6.50 12.36
N TYR A 510 -10.80 7.66 11.96
CA TYR A 510 -12.10 7.76 11.31
C TYR A 510 -11.92 8.11 9.83
N ALA A 511 -12.42 7.23 8.96
CA ALA A 511 -12.25 7.34 7.51
C ALA A 511 -12.99 8.55 6.93
N GLU A 512 -12.36 9.31 6.03
CA GLU A 512 -13.03 10.26 5.13
C GLU A 512 -13.85 11.39 5.82
N VAL A 513 -13.54 11.71 7.09
CA VAL A 513 -14.25 12.75 7.85
C VAL A 513 -14.22 14.09 7.13
N THR A 514 -13.04 14.53 6.67
CA THR A 514 -12.87 15.82 5.97
C THR A 514 -13.46 15.81 4.56
N ALA A 515 -13.56 14.63 3.93
CA ALA A 515 -14.13 14.48 2.59
C ALA A 515 -15.67 14.52 2.60
N LEU A 516 -16.31 14.04 3.68
CA LEU A 516 -17.77 13.92 3.76
C LEU A 516 -18.45 14.99 4.63
N ARG A 517 -17.84 15.42 5.73
CA ARG A 517 -18.49 16.33 6.68
C ARG A 517 -18.90 17.64 5.99
N GLY A 518 -20.18 17.99 6.12
CA GLY A 518 -20.76 19.19 5.52
C GLY A 518 -20.86 19.14 3.99
N ARG A 519 -20.61 17.99 3.37
CA ARG A 519 -20.55 17.81 1.91
C ARG A 519 -21.53 16.77 1.38
N LEU A 520 -22.19 16.00 2.25
CA LEU A 520 -23.24 15.04 1.91
C LEU A 520 -24.62 15.59 2.30
N PRO A 521 -25.35 16.24 1.38
CA PRO A 521 -26.60 16.94 1.72
C PRO A 521 -27.69 15.96 2.16
N GLY A 522 -28.48 16.36 3.16
CA GLY A 522 -29.62 15.58 3.66
C GLY A 522 -29.25 14.32 4.45
N GLN A 523 -27.98 14.16 4.84
CA GLN A 523 -27.48 13.00 5.59
C GLN A 523 -26.78 13.41 6.88
N HIS A 524 -27.14 12.76 7.98
CA HIS A 524 -26.27 12.64 9.16
C HIS A 524 -25.10 11.71 8.83
N LEU A 525 -24.00 11.83 9.58
CA LEU A 525 -22.84 10.96 9.41
C LEU A 525 -22.48 10.27 10.74
N LEU A 526 -22.39 8.95 10.70
CA LEU A 526 -21.87 8.12 11.78
C LEU A 526 -20.57 7.48 11.31
N PHE A 527 -19.43 7.79 11.94
CA PHE A 527 -18.16 7.14 11.63
C PHE A 527 -17.83 6.11 12.70
N VAL A 528 -17.65 4.86 12.27
CA VAL A 528 -17.30 3.73 13.13
C VAL A 528 -15.93 3.22 12.74
N ARG A 529 -15.03 3.17 13.71
CA ARG A 529 -13.67 2.65 13.54
C ARG A 529 -13.54 1.22 14.09
N CYS A 530 -12.48 0.53 13.72
CA CYS A 530 -12.20 -0.84 14.16
C CYS A 530 -10.71 -0.99 14.54
N PRO A 531 -10.31 -0.51 15.73
CA PRO A 531 -8.91 -0.49 16.17
C PRO A 531 -8.20 -1.84 16.04
N GLU A 532 -8.92 -2.93 16.33
CA GLU A 532 -8.41 -4.30 16.33
C GLU A 532 -8.43 -4.99 14.95
N LYS A 533 -8.82 -4.28 13.88
CA LYS A 533 -8.94 -4.81 12.50
C LYS A 533 -9.91 -6.00 12.36
N ASN A 534 -10.79 -6.17 13.33
CA ASN A 534 -11.62 -7.34 13.53
C ASN A 534 -13.09 -7.09 13.16
N TRP A 535 -13.38 -6.49 12.00
CA TRP A 535 -14.76 -6.55 11.46
C TRP A 535 -15.30 -7.99 11.31
N TYR A 536 -14.39 -8.94 11.36
CA TYR A 536 -14.58 -10.38 11.32
C TYR A 536 -14.86 -11.02 12.69
N SER A 537 -14.72 -10.31 13.83
CA SER A 537 -15.01 -10.91 15.15
C SER A 537 -16.47 -10.72 15.57
N ASP A 538 -16.94 -11.62 16.42
CA ASP A 538 -18.27 -11.57 17.00
C ASP A 538 -18.38 -10.48 18.08
N GLU A 539 -17.33 -10.23 18.87
CA GLU A 539 -17.30 -9.16 19.87
C GLU A 539 -17.50 -7.76 19.24
N THR A 540 -16.75 -7.45 18.19
CA THR A 540 -16.89 -6.17 17.47
C THR A 540 -18.23 -6.09 16.75
N TYR A 541 -18.71 -7.23 16.24
CA TYR A 541 -20.03 -7.32 15.65
C TYR A 541 -21.12 -6.94 16.64
N ASP A 542 -21.17 -7.57 17.82
CA ASP A 542 -22.19 -7.33 18.83
C ASP A 542 -22.20 -5.88 19.33
N ALA A 543 -21.02 -5.31 19.54
CA ALA A 543 -20.88 -3.94 20.01
C ALA A 543 -21.42 -2.94 18.96
N VAL A 544 -21.06 -3.12 17.69
CA VAL A 544 -21.53 -2.24 16.60
C VAL A 544 -22.98 -2.53 16.22
N HIS A 545 -23.43 -3.78 16.29
CA HIS A 545 -24.83 -4.15 16.15
C HIS A 545 -25.68 -3.39 17.17
N ARG A 546 -25.27 -3.38 18.45
CA ARG A 546 -25.95 -2.63 19.50
C ARG A 546 -25.96 -1.12 19.23
N LEU A 547 -24.80 -0.56 18.83
CA LEU A 547 -24.68 0.85 18.42
C LEU A 547 -25.68 1.20 17.30
N LEU A 548 -25.73 0.41 16.22
CA LEU A 548 -26.61 0.69 15.09
C LEU A 548 -28.08 0.55 15.47
N ARG A 549 -28.44 -0.46 16.26
CA ARG A 549 -29.81 -0.62 16.74
C ARG A 549 -30.27 0.56 17.60
N GLU A 550 -29.43 1.00 18.54
CA GLU A 550 -29.81 2.00 19.54
C GLU A 550 -29.65 3.45 19.05
N ALA A 551 -28.62 3.75 18.25
CA ALA A 551 -28.34 5.11 17.79
C ALA A 551 -28.86 5.40 16.37
N VAL A 552 -29.07 4.39 15.53
CA VAL A 552 -29.49 4.56 14.13
C VAL A 552 -30.91 4.06 13.91
N LEU A 553 -31.19 2.78 14.10
CA LEU A 553 -32.48 2.17 13.75
C LEU A 553 -33.63 2.61 14.66
N SER A 554 -33.33 3.15 15.84
CA SER A 554 -34.32 3.80 16.71
C SER A 554 -34.80 5.16 16.19
N ARG A 555 -34.06 5.77 15.26
CA ARG A 555 -34.28 7.15 14.78
C ARG A 555 -34.61 7.24 13.29
N PHE A 556 -34.13 6.29 12.48
CA PHE A 556 -34.22 6.35 11.02
C PHE A 556 -34.88 5.10 10.46
N ALA A 557 -35.70 5.28 9.42
CA ALA A 557 -36.21 4.16 8.65
C ALA A 557 -35.05 3.47 7.91
N LYS A 558 -35.14 2.14 7.73
CA LYS A 558 -34.10 1.34 7.06
C LYS A 558 -33.72 1.88 5.67
N SER A 559 -34.72 2.34 4.91
CA SER A 559 -34.56 2.97 3.60
C SER A 559 -33.72 4.25 3.63
N ASP A 560 -33.64 4.93 4.77
CA ASP A 560 -32.89 6.18 4.93
C ASP A 560 -31.48 5.98 5.50
N VAL A 561 -31.08 4.73 5.74
CA VAL A 561 -29.75 4.37 6.23
C VAL A 561 -28.89 3.80 5.11
N SER A 562 -27.64 4.24 5.02
CA SER A 562 -26.64 3.68 4.10
C SER A 562 -25.38 3.27 4.83
N CYS A 563 -24.89 2.05 4.58
CA CYS A 563 -23.59 1.57 5.01
C CYS A 563 -22.58 1.77 3.87
N TRP A 564 -21.49 2.47 4.15
CA TRP A 564 -20.49 2.84 3.16
C TRP A 564 -19.07 2.59 3.64
N TYR A 565 -18.29 1.85 2.83
CA TYR A 565 -16.84 2.04 2.63
C TYR A 565 -16.30 0.96 1.68
N GLY A 566 -14.97 0.85 1.56
CA GLY A 566 -14.30 -0.20 0.78
C GLY A 566 -13.31 -1.05 1.56
N SER A 567 -12.73 -2.06 0.90
CA SER A 567 -11.78 -3.00 1.49
C SER A 567 -12.39 -3.67 2.74
N MET A 568 -11.63 -3.79 3.83
CA MET A 568 -12.08 -4.29 5.12
C MET A 568 -13.33 -3.56 5.64
N GLY A 569 -13.44 -2.25 5.42
CA GLY A 569 -14.63 -1.49 5.82
C GLY A 569 -15.84 -1.77 4.93
N GLY A 570 -15.62 -2.14 3.67
CA GLY A 570 -16.66 -2.65 2.78
C GLY A 570 -17.22 -4.00 3.24
N HIS A 571 -16.38 -4.86 3.83
CA HIS A 571 -16.87 -6.07 4.49
C HIS A 571 -17.80 -5.74 5.67
N GLY A 572 -17.38 -4.84 6.56
CA GLY A 572 -18.23 -4.36 7.67
C GLY A 572 -19.54 -3.75 7.16
N ALA A 573 -19.48 -2.90 6.13
CA ALA A 573 -20.65 -2.29 5.53
C ALA A 573 -21.63 -3.33 4.96
N LEU A 574 -21.15 -4.34 4.24
CA LEU A 574 -22.00 -5.44 3.74
C LEU A 574 -22.62 -6.23 4.90
N LYS A 575 -21.82 -6.60 5.90
CA LYS A 575 -22.26 -7.40 7.04
C LYS A 575 -23.44 -6.75 7.78
N PHE A 576 -23.34 -5.47 8.11
CA PHE A 576 -24.43 -4.77 8.80
C PHE A 576 -25.60 -4.40 7.87
N ALA A 577 -25.35 -4.19 6.58
CA ALA A 577 -26.43 -3.99 5.62
C ALA A 577 -27.27 -5.26 5.41
N LEU A 578 -26.63 -6.44 5.38
CA LEU A 578 -27.29 -7.74 5.32
C LEU A 578 -28.12 -8.03 6.58
N GLU A 579 -27.55 -7.78 7.77
CA GLU A 579 -28.24 -7.99 9.05
C GLU A 579 -29.55 -7.20 9.14
N PHE A 580 -29.49 -5.91 8.81
CA PHE A 580 -30.60 -5.01 9.06
C PHE A 580 -31.48 -4.74 7.83
N GLY A 581 -31.07 -5.17 6.63
CA GLY A 581 -31.72 -4.82 5.36
C GLY A 581 -31.56 -3.34 5.03
N LEU A 582 -30.33 -2.83 5.08
CA LEU A 582 -29.98 -1.42 4.80
C LEU A 582 -29.35 -1.30 3.41
N ARG A 583 -29.20 -0.07 2.90
CA ARG A 583 -28.46 0.15 1.65
C ARG A 583 -26.96 -0.04 1.87
N ALA A 584 -26.30 -0.77 0.99
CA ALA A 584 -24.85 -0.91 0.98
C ALA A 584 -24.23 -0.18 -0.23
N ILE A 585 -23.18 0.59 0.01
CA ILE A 585 -22.40 1.26 -1.04
C ILE A 585 -20.94 0.92 -0.81
N VAL A 586 -20.44 -0.06 -1.56
CA VAL A 586 -19.13 -0.66 -1.30
C VAL A 586 -18.23 -0.66 -2.53
N PHE A 587 -16.92 -0.61 -2.26
CA PHE A 587 -15.91 -0.72 -3.30
C PHE A 587 -14.78 -1.66 -2.87
N ASN A 588 -14.42 -2.62 -3.73
CA ASN A 588 -13.43 -3.66 -3.41
C ASN A 588 -13.64 -4.29 -2.00
N PRO A 589 -14.86 -4.70 -1.61
CA PRO A 589 -15.09 -5.25 -0.28
C PRO A 589 -14.42 -6.62 -0.10
N GLN A 590 -14.00 -6.93 1.12
CA GLN A 590 -13.34 -8.20 1.43
C GLN A 590 -14.37 -9.31 1.73
N THR A 591 -14.87 -10.00 0.70
CA THR A 591 -16.01 -10.94 0.85
C THR A 591 -15.59 -12.38 1.15
N ASP A 592 -14.42 -12.81 0.67
CA ASP A 592 -13.85 -14.14 0.87
C ASP A 592 -12.61 -14.10 1.79
N LEU A 593 -12.79 -14.46 3.07
CA LEU A 593 -11.75 -14.31 4.07
C LEU A 593 -10.55 -15.25 3.85
N ASP A 594 -10.77 -16.44 3.30
CA ASP A 594 -9.72 -17.42 3.02
C ASP A 594 -8.84 -16.96 1.86
N LEU A 595 -9.43 -16.30 0.85
CA LEU A 595 -8.70 -15.59 -0.19
C LEU A 595 -7.88 -14.43 0.43
N TRP A 596 -8.54 -13.57 1.20
CA TRP A 596 -7.90 -12.38 1.77
C TRP A 596 -6.76 -12.72 2.74
N ALA A 597 -6.81 -13.87 3.41
CA ALA A 597 -5.72 -14.38 4.25
C ALA A 597 -4.41 -14.64 3.48
N ALA A 598 -4.49 -14.90 2.17
CA ALA A 598 -3.31 -15.00 1.30
C ALA A 598 -2.80 -13.64 0.83
N PHE A 599 -3.68 -12.65 0.67
CA PHE A 599 -3.31 -11.28 0.28
C PHE A 599 -2.89 -10.40 1.48
N ARG A 600 -3.11 -10.88 2.71
CA ARG A 600 -2.86 -10.15 3.96
C ARG A 600 -2.10 -11.02 4.97
N PRO A 601 -0.81 -11.31 4.74
CA PRO A 601 -0.02 -12.18 5.62
C PRO A 601 0.01 -11.71 7.08
N ARG A 602 0.04 -10.39 7.31
CA ARG A 602 0.05 -9.80 8.66
C ARG A 602 -1.26 -10.00 9.43
N GLU A 603 -2.40 -10.04 8.73
CA GLU A 603 -3.72 -10.24 9.30
C GLU A 603 -4.25 -11.67 9.15
N ARG A 604 -3.44 -12.58 8.60
CA ARG A 604 -3.86 -13.95 8.26
C ARG A 604 -4.46 -14.71 9.44
N SER A 605 -3.83 -14.63 10.62
CA SER A 605 -4.34 -15.28 11.83
C SER A 605 -5.70 -14.73 12.25
N LEU A 606 -5.92 -13.41 12.09
CA LEU A 606 -7.19 -12.76 12.38
C LEU A 606 -8.30 -13.18 11.41
N LEU A 607 -7.97 -13.28 10.12
CA LEU A 607 -8.92 -13.67 9.08
C LEU A 607 -9.36 -15.13 9.20
N TRP A 608 -8.43 -16.04 9.53
CA TRP A 608 -8.75 -17.45 9.77
C TRP A 608 -9.37 -17.72 11.13
N GLY A 609 -9.05 -16.93 12.15
CA GLY A 609 -9.66 -17.00 13.47
C GLY A 609 -11.04 -16.36 13.56
N ALA A 610 -11.65 -16.01 12.42
CA ALA A 610 -12.94 -15.35 12.38
C ALA A 610 -14.10 -16.35 12.51
N GLU A 611 -15.08 -16.03 13.37
CA GLU A 611 -16.12 -16.94 13.85
C GLU A 611 -17.50 -16.71 13.19
N HIS A 612 -18.61 -16.98 13.90
CA HIS A 612 -19.93 -17.31 13.37
C HIS A 612 -20.57 -16.20 12.51
N HIS A 613 -20.22 -14.93 12.75
CA HIS A 613 -20.72 -13.79 11.98
C HIS A 613 -19.69 -13.21 11.00
N ALA A 614 -18.52 -13.84 10.83
CA ALA A 614 -17.46 -13.33 9.99
C ALA A 614 -17.69 -13.54 8.50
N ARG A 615 -18.28 -14.68 8.11
CA ARG A 615 -18.32 -15.10 6.72
C ARG A 615 -19.60 -14.58 6.07
N LEU A 616 -19.45 -13.75 5.04
CA LEU A 616 -20.60 -13.31 4.22
C LEU A 616 -21.31 -14.49 3.53
N ALA A 617 -20.64 -15.65 3.45
CA ALA A 617 -21.15 -16.88 2.86
C ALA A 617 -22.28 -17.53 3.67
N ASP A 618 -22.32 -17.25 4.97
CA ASP A 618 -23.23 -17.91 5.90
C ASP A 618 -24.52 -17.10 6.08
N TRP A 619 -24.61 -15.92 5.46
CA TRP A 619 -25.81 -15.11 5.46
C TRP A 619 -26.90 -15.73 4.58
N PRO A 620 -28.15 -15.81 5.07
CA PRO A 620 -29.22 -16.49 4.37
C PRO A 620 -29.68 -15.69 3.15
N GLN A 621 -30.16 -16.38 2.11
CA GLN A 621 -30.62 -15.76 0.85
C GLN A 621 -31.60 -14.59 1.04
N PRO A 622 -32.59 -14.63 1.97
CA PRO A 622 -33.49 -13.50 2.19
C PRO A 622 -32.81 -12.21 2.65
N ALA A 623 -31.64 -12.28 3.30
CA ALA A 623 -30.88 -11.09 3.67
C ALA A 623 -30.31 -10.40 2.42
N TRP A 624 -29.81 -11.18 1.47
CA TRP A 624 -29.38 -10.68 0.17
C TRP A 624 -30.55 -10.10 -0.64
N ASP A 625 -31.73 -10.72 -0.55
CA ASP A 625 -32.93 -10.22 -1.24
C ASP A 625 -33.38 -8.83 -0.76
N ALA A 626 -33.13 -8.52 0.51
CA ALA A 626 -33.61 -7.30 1.17
C ALA A 626 -32.64 -6.11 1.08
N MET A 627 -31.43 -6.29 0.53
CA MET A 627 -30.34 -5.30 0.61
C MET A 627 -30.10 -4.62 -0.74
N PRO A 628 -30.47 -3.33 -0.91
CA PRO A 628 -30.09 -2.57 -2.10
C PRO A 628 -28.59 -2.26 -2.07
N LEU A 629 -27.91 -2.48 -3.19
CA LEU A 629 -26.45 -2.53 -3.22
C LEU A 629 -25.84 -1.83 -4.42
N TYR A 630 -24.95 -0.88 -4.14
CA TYR A 630 -23.94 -0.43 -5.10
C TYR A 630 -22.62 -1.16 -4.82
N TYR A 631 -22.10 -1.86 -5.83
CA TYR A 631 -20.85 -2.61 -5.76
C TYR A 631 -19.90 -2.12 -6.86
N ALA A 632 -18.82 -1.45 -6.48
CA ALA A 632 -17.72 -1.14 -7.38
C ALA A 632 -16.56 -2.10 -7.16
N CYS A 633 -15.91 -2.54 -8.24
CA CYS A 633 -14.63 -3.24 -8.13
C CYS A 633 -13.63 -2.89 -9.21
N GLY A 634 -12.38 -2.77 -8.78
CA GLY A 634 -11.23 -2.69 -9.68
C GLY A 634 -10.92 -4.02 -10.35
N SER A 635 -9.84 -4.01 -11.12
CA SER A 635 -9.29 -5.17 -11.78
C SER A 635 -8.18 -5.81 -10.95
N ASN A 636 -8.19 -5.74 -9.61
CA ASN A 636 -7.30 -6.60 -8.81
C ASN A 636 -7.86 -8.02 -8.77
N SER A 637 -7.01 -9.05 -8.80
CA SER A 637 -7.46 -10.45 -8.83
C SER A 637 -8.27 -10.84 -7.59
N ALA A 638 -7.87 -10.36 -6.40
CA ALA A 638 -8.63 -10.61 -5.18
C ALA A 638 -10.00 -9.93 -5.20
N ASP A 639 -10.08 -8.71 -5.74
CA ASP A 639 -11.33 -7.93 -5.81
C ASP A 639 -12.30 -8.52 -6.85
N ARG A 640 -11.78 -9.06 -7.95
CA ARG A 640 -12.55 -9.76 -8.98
C ARG A 640 -13.13 -11.06 -8.43
N GLU A 641 -12.31 -11.88 -7.79
CA GLU A 641 -12.78 -13.13 -7.17
C GLU A 641 -13.78 -12.84 -6.02
N ALA A 642 -13.55 -11.78 -5.24
CA ALA A 642 -14.48 -11.30 -4.24
C ALA A 642 -15.85 -10.91 -4.83
N LEU A 643 -15.88 -10.29 -6.02
CA LEU A 643 -17.13 -10.04 -6.75
C LEU A 643 -17.77 -11.34 -7.24
N SER A 644 -17.00 -12.28 -7.80
CA SER A 644 -17.52 -13.58 -8.27
C SER A 644 -18.27 -14.32 -7.16
N PHE A 645 -17.71 -14.30 -5.94
CA PHE A 645 -18.37 -14.82 -4.75
C PHE A 645 -19.75 -14.17 -4.50
N VAL A 646 -19.86 -12.86 -4.64
CA VAL A 646 -21.12 -12.13 -4.42
C VAL A 646 -22.11 -12.34 -5.56
N ILE A 647 -21.64 -12.42 -6.82
CA ILE A 647 -22.49 -12.75 -7.98
C ILE A 647 -23.20 -14.08 -7.76
N GLU A 648 -22.51 -15.07 -7.20
CA GLU A 648 -23.12 -16.38 -6.89
C GLU A 648 -24.28 -16.26 -5.89
N ARG A 649 -24.22 -15.31 -4.95
CA ARG A 649 -25.34 -15.01 -4.05
C ARG A 649 -26.49 -14.33 -4.76
N TRP A 650 -26.22 -13.40 -5.68
CA TRP A 650 -27.26 -12.74 -6.46
C TRP A 650 -27.98 -13.68 -7.44
N ARG A 651 -27.31 -14.71 -7.95
CA ARG A 651 -27.94 -15.75 -8.78
C ARG A 651 -29.08 -16.46 -8.07
N GLY A 652 -28.97 -16.62 -6.74
CA GLY A 652 -30.01 -17.21 -5.91
C GLY A 652 -31.12 -16.24 -5.48
N CYS A 653 -30.99 -14.95 -5.76
CA CYS A 653 -31.94 -13.94 -5.29
C CYS A 653 -33.28 -14.00 -6.04
N ARG A 654 -34.37 -13.78 -5.32
CA ARG A 654 -35.69 -13.55 -5.95
C ARG A 654 -35.98 -12.07 -6.12
N HIS A 655 -35.46 -11.24 -5.23
CA HIS A 655 -35.61 -9.80 -5.26
C HIS A 655 -34.23 -9.16 -5.11
N ALA A 656 -33.87 -8.15 -5.90
CA ALA A 656 -32.63 -7.42 -5.70
C ALA A 656 -32.66 -6.07 -6.42
N SER A 657 -31.95 -5.08 -5.88
CA SER A 657 -31.75 -3.78 -6.53
C SER A 657 -30.27 -3.45 -6.49
N LEU A 658 -29.59 -3.61 -7.63
CA LEU A 658 -28.13 -3.63 -7.70
C LEU A 658 -27.61 -2.59 -8.69
N ILE A 659 -26.48 -1.97 -8.36
CA ILE A 659 -25.64 -1.22 -9.29
C ILE A 659 -24.25 -1.85 -9.22
N VAL A 660 -23.77 -2.40 -10.33
CA VAL A 660 -22.47 -3.07 -10.40
C VAL A 660 -21.57 -2.32 -11.38
N GLU A 661 -20.43 -1.85 -10.89
CA GLU A 661 -19.46 -1.12 -11.69
C GLU A 661 -18.06 -1.76 -11.60
N LYS A 662 -17.63 -2.35 -12.70
CA LYS A 662 -16.31 -2.94 -12.89
C LYS A 662 -15.41 -1.94 -13.61
N PHE A 663 -14.27 -1.65 -13.02
CA PHE A 663 -13.26 -0.76 -13.56
C PHE A 663 -12.00 -1.54 -13.93
N ASP A 664 -11.29 -1.10 -14.97
CA ASP A 664 -9.94 -1.58 -15.27
C ASP A 664 -8.90 -0.83 -14.42
N ASP A 665 -9.01 -0.97 -13.11
CA ASP A 665 -8.09 -0.37 -12.15
C ASP A 665 -7.46 -1.46 -11.26
N PRO A 666 -6.17 -1.77 -11.43
CA PRO A 666 -5.54 -2.87 -10.70
C PRO A 666 -5.33 -2.58 -9.20
N ASN A 667 -5.57 -1.34 -8.77
CA ASN A 667 -5.29 -0.90 -7.41
C ASN A 667 -6.48 -1.19 -6.47
N HIS A 668 -6.23 -2.01 -5.46
CA HIS A 668 -7.24 -2.34 -4.44
C HIS A 668 -7.70 -1.15 -3.60
N ALA A 669 -6.76 -0.36 -3.05
CA ALA A 669 -7.09 0.75 -2.15
C ALA A 669 -7.50 2.00 -2.93
N GLY A 670 -8.37 2.85 -2.37
CA GLY A 670 -8.67 4.18 -2.90
C GLY A 670 -9.43 4.22 -4.23
N LEU A 671 -10.10 3.12 -4.63
CA LEU A 671 -10.85 3.04 -5.89
C LEU A 671 -11.83 4.21 -6.03
N MET A 672 -12.64 4.46 -5.00
CA MET A 672 -13.63 5.55 -5.02
C MET A 672 -13.00 6.92 -5.34
N ASN A 673 -11.86 7.22 -4.73
CA ASN A 673 -11.14 8.48 -4.96
C ASN A 673 -10.64 8.61 -6.41
N ARG A 674 -10.40 7.50 -7.11
CA ARG A 674 -9.95 7.49 -8.51
C ARG A 674 -11.08 7.49 -9.52
N ILE A 675 -12.23 6.92 -9.19
CA ILE A 675 -13.39 6.81 -10.11
C ILE A 675 -14.40 7.93 -9.93
N ALA A 676 -14.33 8.68 -8.83
CA ALA A 676 -15.21 9.80 -8.60
C ALA A 676 -14.91 10.91 -9.62
N ALA A 677 -15.84 11.18 -10.54
CA ALA A 677 -15.74 12.29 -11.51
C ALA A 677 -15.91 13.69 -10.85
N GLY A 678 -15.47 13.82 -9.60
CA GLY A 678 -15.74 14.94 -8.71
C GLY A 678 -15.53 14.55 -7.23
N PRO A 679 -15.94 15.40 -6.27
CA PRO A 679 -15.81 15.08 -4.85
C PRO A 679 -16.61 13.81 -4.48
N VAL A 680 -16.02 12.93 -3.66
CA VAL A 680 -16.62 11.65 -3.23
C VAL A 680 -18.05 11.81 -2.68
N ALA A 681 -18.31 12.88 -1.90
CA ALA A 681 -19.62 13.13 -1.34
C ALA A 681 -20.71 13.35 -2.41
N ALA A 682 -20.38 13.99 -3.53
CA ALA A 682 -21.33 14.21 -4.62
C ALA A 682 -21.67 12.90 -5.34
N VAL A 683 -20.67 12.04 -5.56
CA VAL A 683 -20.86 10.71 -6.14
C VAL A 683 -21.73 9.85 -5.23
N LEU A 684 -21.44 9.86 -3.92
CA LEU A 684 -22.20 9.10 -2.93
C LEU A 684 -23.67 9.52 -2.89
N ALA A 685 -23.95 10.82 -2.93
CA ALA A 685 -25.32 11.33 -3.00
C ALA A 685 -26.07 10.84 -4.25
N ARG A 686 -25.41 10.83 -5.42
CA ARG A 686 -25.99 10.31 -6.67
C ARG A 686 -26.28 8.82 -6.60
N ILE A 687 -25.33 8.02 -6.08
CA ILE A 687 -25.52 6.58 -5.89
C ILE A 687 -26.72 6.32 -4.95
N GLN A 688 -26.79 7.03 -3.82
CA GLN A 688 -27.89 6.90 -2.87
C GLN A 688 -29.24 7.27 -3.49
N GLN A 689 -29.30 8.32 -4.30
CA GLN A 689 -30.49 8.68 -5.04
C GLN A 689 -30.87 7.60 -6.05
N ARG A 690 -29.90 7.04 -6.77
CA ARG A 690 -30.15 6.05 -7.80
C ARG A 690 -30.63 4.71 -7.22
N LEU A 691 -30.03 4.25 -6.12
CA LEU A 691 -30.48 3.04 -5.43
C LEU A 691 -31.94 3.17 -4.95
N ARG A 692 -32.32 4.34 -4.41
CA ARG A 692 -33.72 4.60 -4.01
C ARG A 692 -34.71 4.50 -5.18
N GLN A 693 -34.30 4.87 -6.38
CA GLN A 693 -35.13 4.71 -7.58
C GLN A 693 -35.26 3.24 -7.98
N LEU A 694 -34.20 2.45 -7.83
CA LEU A 694 -34.19 1.02 -8.15
C LEU A 694 -34.94 0.17 -7.12
N GLU A 695 -35.20 0.65 -5.91
CA GLU A 695 -35.91 -0.11 -4.87
C GLU A 695 -37.41 -0.32 -5.13
N GLY A 696 -37.98 0.34 -6.15
CA GLY A 696 -39.41 0.22 -6.47
C GLY A 696 -39.87 -1.23 -6.70
N PRO A 697 -41.15 -1.56 -6.41
CA PRO A 697 -41.66 -2.92 -6.53
C PRO A 697 -41.70 -3.42 -7.99
N SER A 698 -41.73 -2.51 -8.96
CA SER A 698 -41.71 -2.80 -10.38
C SER A 698 -40.39 -2.39 -11.02
N PRO A 699 -39.98 -3.06 -12.10
CA PRO A 699 -38.82 -2.64 -12.86
C PRO A 699 -38.96 -1.21 -13.38
N LEU A 700 -37.86 -0.47 -13.48
CA LEU A 700 -37.86 0.84 -14.14
C LEU A 700 -38.22 0.68 -15.62
N THR A 701 -38.95 1.66 -16.17
CA THR A 701 -39.51 1.62 -17.53
C THR A 701 -38.47 1.33 -18.62
N ASP A 702 -37.24 1.81 -18.45
CA ASP A 702 -36.18 1.72 -19.47
C ASP A 702 -35.31 0.46 -19.35
N MET A 703 -35.59 -0.43 -18.38
CA MET A 703 -34.80 -1.65 -18.17
C MET A 703 -35.23 -2.79 -19.09
N LEU A 704 -34.23 -3.47 -19.65
CA LEU A 704 -34.40 -4.59 -20.57
C LEU A 704 -34.52 -5.91 -19.78
N PRO A 705 -35.55 -6.73 -20.04
CA PRO A 705 -35.63 -8.06 -19.44
C PRO A 705 -34.52 -8.97 -20.00
N VAL A 706 -34.00 -9.86 -19.16
CA VAL A 706 -33.12 -10.97 -19.57
C VAL A 706 -33.97 -12.23 -19.64
N ASP A 707 -33.95 -12.91 -20.79
CA ASP A 707 -34.68 -14.17 -20.97
C ASP A 707 -34.23 -15.21 -19.93
N ASN A 708 -35.19 -15.97 -19.39
CA ASN A 708 -34.91 -16.94 -18.32
C ASN A 708 -33.85 -17.98 -18.72
N ALA A 709 -33.84 -18.39 -20.00
CA ALA A 709 -32.84 -19.32 -20.53
C ALA A 709 -31.43 -18.72 -20.59
N ASP A 710 -31.31 -17.39 -20.65
CA ASP A 710 -30.06 -16.66 -20.82
C ASP A 710 -29.53 -16.02 -19.52
N GLN A 711 -30.28 -16.10 -18.41
CA GLN A 711 -29.87 -15.49 -17.14
C GLN A 711 -28.51 -16.02 -16.66
N ALA A 712 -28.26 -17.33 -16.74
CA ALA A 712 -26.98 -17.91 -16.35
C ALA A 712 -25.82 -17.29 -17.17
N GLY A 713 -25.98 -17.24 -18.49
CA GLY A 713 -25.02 -16.62 -19.39
C GLY A 713 -24.85 -15.11 -19.18
N PHE A 714 -25.89 -14.40 -18.74
CA PHE A 714 -25.77 -12.99 -18.35
C PHE A 714 -24.84 -12.83 -17.15
N TRP A 715 -25.02 -13.63 -16.10
CA TRP A 715 -24.17 -13.59 -14.92
C TRP A 715 -22.73 -13.97 -15.23
N ASP A 716 -22.50 -14.98 -16.07
CA ASP A 716 -21.16 -15.37 -16.52
C ASP A 716 -20.48 -14.23 -17.30
N ARG A 717 -21.21 -13.54 -18.20
CA ARG A 717 -20.68 -12.37 -18.91
C ARG A 717 -20.38 -11.20 -17.96
N LEU A 718 -21.24 -10.95 -16.98
CA LEU A 718 -20.99 -9.93 -15.96
C LEU A 718 -19.74 -10.25 -15.14
N ASP A 719 -19.55 -11.52 -14.75
CA ASP A 719 -18.38 -12.00 -14.01
C ASP A 719 -17.08 -11.91 -14.84
N ALA A 720 -17.14 -12.30 -16.12
CA ALA A 720 -15.99 -12.27 -17.02
C ALA A 720 -15.62 -10.87 -17.55
N ALA A 721 -16.55 -9.91 -17.56
CA ALA A 721 -16.33 -8.61 -18.18
C ALA A 721 -15.15 -7.84 -17.57
N LYS A 722 -14.18 -7.41 -18.39
CA LYS A 722 -13.04 -6.62 -17.90
C LYS A 722 -13.45 -5.28 -17.28
N ALA A 723 -14.42 -4.59 -17.90
CA ALA A 723 -15.01 -3.36 -17.38
C ALA A 723 -16.47 -3.29 -17.86
N ILE A 724 -17.38 -2.91 -16.98
CA ILE A 724 -18.82 -2.80 -17.28
C ILE A 724 -19.50 -1.99 -16.17
N LYS A 725 -20.56 -1.25 -16.51
CA LYS A 725 -21.39 -0.56 -15.53
C LYS A 725 -22.85 -0.89 -15.82
N VAL A 726 -23.51 -1.56 -14.88
CA VAL A 726 -24.87 -2.04 -15.05
C VAL A 726 -25.71 -1.75 -13.81
N GLU A 727 -26.98 -1.48 -14.05
CA GLU A 727 -28.01 -1.47 -13.01
C GLU A 727 -28.88 -2.70 -13.24
N LEU A 728 -29.18 -3.43 -12.17
CA LEU A 728 -29.92 -4.67 -12.20
C LEU A 728 -31.10 -4.60 -11.23
N GLN A 729 -32.23 -5.16 -11.65
CA GLN A 729 -33.36 -5.45 -10.77
C GLN A 729 -33.72 -6.92 -10.91
N LEU A 730 -33.87 -7.61 -9.78
CA LEU A 730 -34.55 -8.91 -9.72
C LEU A 730 -35.91 -8.72 -9.07
N ARG A 731 -36.97 -9.23 -9.69
CA ARG A 731 -38.34 -9.26 -9.14
C ARG A 731 -38.93 -10.63 -9.43
N ASP A 732 -39.27 -11.36 -8.38
CA ASP A 732 -39.75 -12.75 -8.45
C ASP A 732 -38.86 -13.67 -9.31
N GLY A 733 -37.54 -13.50 -9.20
CA GLY A 733 -36.53 -14.29 -9.93
C GLY A 733 -36.38 -13.95 -11.42
N ARG A 734 -37.09 -12.95 -11.93
CA ARG A 734 -36.86 -12.41 -13.27
C ARG A 734 -35.82 -11.29 -13.19
N LEU A 735 -34.91 -11.23 -14.16
CA LEU A 735 -33.82 -10.27 -14.20
C LEU A 735 -34.09 -9.18 -15.24
N TRP A 736 -33.92 -7.92 -14.84
CA TRP A 736 -33.90 -6.75 -15.71
C TRP A 736 -32.57 -6.02 -15.57
N TRP A 737 -32.09 -5.41 -16.65
CA TRP A 737 -30.85 -4.66 -16.64
C TRP A 737 -30.87 -3.43 -17.54
N GLN A 738 -29.97 -2.48 -17.27
CA GLN A 738 -29.61 -1.40 -18.19
C GLN A 738 -28.16 -0.94 -17.91
N PRO A 739 -27.52 -0.21 -18.83
CA PRO A 739 -26.25 0.44 -18.56
C PRO A 739 -26.35 1.46 -17.41
N SER A 740 -25.40 1.43 -16.47
CA SER A 740 -25.30 2.47 -15.42
C SER A 740 -24.59 3.70 -15.97
N ILE A 741 -25.34 4.80 -16.10
CA ILE A 741 -24.83 6.12 -16.54
C ILE A 741 -25.01 7.22 -15.47
N ALA A 742 -25.83 6.96 -14.44
CA ALA A 742 -26.30 7.98 -13.51
C ALA A 742 -25.35 8.24 -12.32
N CYS A 743 -24.52 7.27 -11.93
CA CYS A 743 -23.62 7.40 -10.79
C CYS A 743 -22.49 8.42 -11.04
N GLY A 744 -22.19 8.71 -12.32
CA GLY A 744 -21.18 9.68 -12.73
C GLY A 744 -19.78 9.29 -12.28
N THR A 745 -19.47 8.00 -12.26
CA THR A 745 -18.10 7.48 -12.16
C THR A 745 -17.47 7.51 -13.55
N GLU A 746 -16.18 7.83 -13.67
CA GLU A 746 -15.53 7.87 -14.98
C GLU A 746 -15.31 6.44 -15.52
N PRO A 747 -15.62 6.14 -16.79
CA PRO A 747 -15.00 5.01 -17.47
C PRO A 747 -13.54 5.40 -17.72
N ARG A 748 -12.60 4.59 -17.21
CA ARG A 748 -11.19 4.69 -17.59
C ARG A 748 -10.87 3.60 -18.59
#